data_AF-A0A016U8V7-F1
#
_entry.id   AF-A0A016U8V7-F1
#
_cell.length_a   1.000
_cell.length_b   1.000
_cell.length_c   1.000
_cell.angle_alpha   90.00
_cell.angle_beta   90.00
_cell.angle_gamma   90.00
#
_symmetry.space_group_name_H-M   'P 1'
#
loop_
_entity.id
_entity.type
_entity.pdbx_description
1 polymer ?
#
loop_
_entity_poly.entity_id
_entity_poly.type
_entity_poly.pdbx_seq_one_letter_code
_entity_poly.pdbx_strand_id
1 'polypeptide(L)'
;MQRWDEGAPASERGKATENGSNDVIKVRRRPKEEEWLKNFKANTKKSEQLREAIESITDRFQARLVSLQENVLPMHEVNGRLQIKQKNIQRLIKTIDTTIQFYGRTNELESSIRDGNPSHDLEGYLENMECLQQAIQFFESHPNYQNQTENMFRKKLWCLGVSSEFLLRTAQHYYSVDNLLFQKLNLENGYNVLESEYRSIVQKNTIQADSSVLIESLDDQYELMGSRAKDIKTVRDMTALTRLGVWLLERERTRFLTHYAKIRGDNMMRTVSAIAQNHATLHAKMNSRTGAIKNVLKKATGRGEKEKRAADVDGGEADSALLMAGCLLALLEVEEAIMVKTIPDTARRAQVFRELVANPLSYVVRHTQRVVQESDSEKGVVPLLPLLRFLSAHQTRLHNLATNSMADIPFEAMMRQLRVKASSYINEHVEKLKNDNSKFVPLDGNVHPITVTTVGFLVALTVHRHTVTQQLLLMTAPHGTNSALLLPKLFARILSALGMTLKKKSEIYDYPALSNLFLLNNYNYIAKALEDDEDGLLPVINEQNTQILSFYHGEIEQCIGHYMRSWHPCIATLQGVQRVMDDKNMIKNMLTNFTREFDQTVAQQRDYCIADLKLRAVVCEHVKKALVPIYVSLLQRVESCGEQFFSKCLCKKPRELTPEKSTEAVSRKMVAWKAASSIIVVSRSTGRVLVMQRGAGAKFMPNALVFPGGVATPSDEKLGPPTKIAALRELFEETGLIIDHHESAATSEELMELQEKTKDDPEYFKLACSTPPVDRLIEWNTWLTPSSYKQRYMTSFFLVQTDGEPEVRMCEKEMSHYLWADPKECLRKASTGEVILPPPQVYELSRISQTPCEKLHLHGNTTHVLCPQHVSWPDEQKITNVLPGDHLYITEDKFNQPPRKLPLEEIQVDPHKPTHRAEYKVKPLYSMCKLYMHNLAPEYRNSFHQFETQSKQLA
;
A
#
# COMPACT_ATOMS: atom_id res chain seq x y z
N MET A 1 42.02 -2.79 -56.78
CA MET A 1 42.94 -3.37 -57.78
C MET A 1 42.69 -2.62 -59.08
N GLN A 2 43.72 -1.92 -59.58
CA GLN A 2 43.65 -0.86 -60.59
C GLN A 2 43.06 -1.36 -61.94
N ARG A 3 42.21 -0.52 -62.55
CA ARG A 3 41.85 -0.58 -63.98
C ARG A 3 43.07 -0.15 -64.79
N TRP A 4 43.41 -0.91 -65.82
CA TRP A 4 44.22 -0.47 -66.95
C TRP A 4 43.30 -0.37 -68.18
N ASP A 5 43.32 0.81 -68.79
CA ASP A 5 42.72 1.14 -70.08
C ASP A 5 43.62 0.67 -71.24
N GLU A 6 42.99 0.40 -72.37
CA GLU A 6 43.60 0.07 -73.66
C GLU A 6 44.25 1.30 -74.32
N GLY A 7 45.30 1.07 -75.11
CA GLY A 7 45.89 2.08 -75.99
C GLY A 7 46.92 1.52 -76.97
N ALA A 8 46.43 1.11 -78.15
CA ALA A 8 47.02 1.12 -79.51
C ALA A 8 48.55 0.96 -79.75
N PRO A 9 48.96 0.19 -80.78
CA PRO A 9 50.30 0.30 -81.36
C PRO A 9 50.30 0.75 -82.84
N ALA A 10 51.27 1.57 -83.22
CA ALA A 10 51.70 1.72 -84.61
C ALA A 10 53.22 1.94 -84.73
N SER A 11 53.83 1.06 -85.53
CA SER A 11 55.08 1.15 -86.33
C SER A 11 56.42 1.48 -85.66
N GLU A 12 57.41 0.56 -85.78
CA GLU A 12 58.52 0.70 -86.75
C GLU A 12 59.51 -0.50 -86.79
N ARG A 13 59.88 -0.89 -88.02
CA ARG A 13 61.18 -1.39 -88.58
C ARG A 13 61.86 -2.70 -88.07
N GLY A 14 61.82 -3.72 -88.96
CA GLY A 14 62.96 -4.27 -89.72
C GLY A 14 64.03 -5.18 -89.05
N LYS A 15 64.24 -6.40 -89.59
CA LYS A 15 65.52 -6.93 -90.16
C LYS A 15 65.49 -8.44 -90.52
N ALA A 16 66.05 -8.74 -91.72
CA ALA A 16 66.84 -9.91 -92.15
C ALA A 16 66.13 -11.31 -92.26
N THR A 17 66.43 -12.25 -93.19
CA THR A 17 67.63 -12.63 -93.97
C THR A 17 67.30 -13.50 -95.21
N GLU A 18 68.10 -13.32 -96.28
CA GLU A 18 68.64 -14.24 -97.31
C GLU A 18 67.95 -15.55 -97.76
N ASN A 19 67.96 -15.77 -99.09
CA ASN A 19 68.10 -17.09 -99.72
C ASN A 19 69.06 -17.00 -100.92
N GLY A 20 70.05 -17.90 -100.98
CA GLY A 20 71.01 -18.06 -102.08
C GLY A 20 70.70 -19.30 -102.92
N SER A 21 70.77 -19.15 -104.24
CA SER A 21 70.37 -20.11 -105.28
C SER A 21 71.41 -21.19 -105.61
N ASN A 22 70.88 -22.31 -106.13
CA ASN A 22 71.52 -23.49 -106.74
C ASN A 22 72.40 -23.20 -107.98
N ASP A 23 73.29 -24.15 -108.33
CA ASP A 23 73.44 -24.73 -109.68
C ASP A 23 74.33 -26.03 -109.65
N VAL A 24 73.82 -27.25 -109.94
CA VAL A 24 73.78 -28.09 -111.19
C VAL A 24 75.17 -28.52 -111.74
N ILE A 25 75.52 -29.82 -111.95
CA ILE A 25 75.46 -30.59 -113.24
C ILE A 25 75.88 -32.11 -113.08
N LYS A 26 75.00 -33.02 -113.58
CA LYS A 26 75.07 -34.37 -114.27
C LYS A 26 76.04 -35.54 -113.90
N VAL A 27 75.47 -36.76 -113.68
CA VAL A 27 76.02 -38.09 -114.09
C VAL A 27 74.93 -39.16 -114.45
N ARG A 28 75.10 -39.80 -115.62
CA ARG A 28 74.68 -41.14 -116.17
C ARG A 28 73.34 -41.83 -115.76
N ARG A 29 72.40 -41.94 -116.71
CA ARG A 29 71.02 -42.51 -116.56
C ARG A 29 70.90 -44.04 -116.75
N ARG A 30 70.03 -44.69 -115.97
CA ARG A 30 69.57 -46.11 -116.13
C ARG A 30 68.09 -46.17 -116.59
N PRO A 31 67.63 -47.21 -117.30
CA PRO A 31 66.27 -47.28 -117.86
C PRO A 31 65.11 -47.22 -116.84
N LYS A 32 65.32 -47.69 -115.60
CA LYS A 32 64.35 -47.48 -114.51
C LYS A 32 64.14 -46.01 -114.14
N GLU A 33 65.17 -45.18 -114.31
CA GLU A 33 65.07 -43.74 -114.03
C GLU A 33 64.26 -43.04 -115.13
N GLU A 34 64.27 -43.51 -116.38
CA GLU A 34 63.45 -42.92 -117.43
C GLU A 34 61.96 -43.21 -117.25
N GLU A 35 61.61 -44.42 -116.81
CA GLU A 35 60.22 -44.77 -116.48
C GLU A 35 59.74 -44.03 -115.23
N TRP A 36 60.60 -43.92 -114.20
CA TRP A 36 60.32 -43.08 -113.04
C TRP A 36 60.20 -41.60 -113.42
N LEU A 37 61.07 -41.07 -114.30
CA LEU A 37 60.99 -39.67 -114.77
C LEU A 37 59.71 -39.43 -115.57
N LYS A 38 59.25 -40.43 -116.34
CA LYS A 38 58.01 -40.34 -117.12
C LYS A 38 56.78 -40.35 -116.22
N ASN A 39 56.74 -41.24 -115.23
CA ASN A 39 55.67 -41.26 -114.20
C ASN A 39 55.71 -40.03 -113.31
N PHE A 40 56.90 -39.55 -112.93
CA PHE A 40 57.08 -38.34 -112.13
C PHE A 40 56.62 -37.11 -112.92
N LYS A 41 56.95 -37.01 -114.21
CA LYS A 41 56.43 -35.96 -115.12
C LYS A 41 54.91 -36.02 -115.30
N ALA A 42 54.33 -37.23 -115.38
CA ALA A 42 52.89 -37.40 -115.45
C ALA A 42 52.21 -36.98 -114.13
N ASN A 43 52.79 -37.32 -112.98
CA ASN A 43 52.29 -36.90 -111.67
C ASN A 43 52.46 -35.41 -111.42
N THR A 44 53.56 -34.78 -111.85
CA THR A 44 53.70 -33.32 -111.78
C THR A 44 52.68 -32.64 -112.66
N LYS A 45 52.40 -33.15 -113.87
CA LYS A 45 51.34 -32.61 -114.74
C LYS A 45 49.94 -32.76 -114.12
N LYS A 46 49.65 -33.89 -113.47
CA LYS A 46 48.41 -34.07 -112.68
C LYS A 46 48.34 -33.12 -111.48
N SER A 47 49.47 -32.90 -110.79
CA SER A 47 49.55 -31.98 -109.65
C SER A 47 49.36 -30.54 -110.08
N GLU A 48 49.86 -30.15 -111.25
CA GLU A 48 49.63 -28.83 -111.87
C GLU A 48 48.15 -28.64 -112.20
N GLN A 49 47.52 -29.65 -112.80
CA GLN A 49 46.07 -29.63 -113.07
C GLN A 49 45.23 -29.56 -111.80
N LEU A 50 45.65 -30.25 -110.72
CA LEU A 50 45.00 -30.16 -109.43
C LEU A 50 45.18 -28.77 -108.80
N ARG A 51 46.36 -28.17 -108.94
CA ARG A 51 46.66 -26.81 -108.46
C ARG A 51 45.78 -25.79 -109.16
N GLU A 52 45.68 -25.84 -110.49
CA GLU A 52 44.79 -24.97 -111.27
C GLU A 52 43.31 -25.17 -110.91
N ALA A 53 42.90 -26.42 -110.66
CA ALA A 53 41.54 -26.70 -110.21
C ALA A 53 41.25 -26.13 -108.81
N ILE A 54 42.21 -26.23 -107.88
CA ILE A 54 42.10 -25.66 -106.53
C ILE A 54 42.11 -24.12 -106.58
N GLU A 55 43.01 -23.51 -107.36
CA GLU A 55 43.03 -22.07 -107.59
C GLU A 55 41.67 -21.59 -108.15
N SER A 56 41.12 -22.30 -109.14
CA SER A 56 39.79 -22.01 -109.68
C SER A 56 38.64 -22.17 -108.67
N ILE A 57 38.70 -23.18 -107.79
CA ILE A 57 37.71 -23.33 -106.70
C ILE A 57 37.83 -22.17 -105.70
N THR A 58 39.06 -21.80 -105.35
CA THR A 58 39.35 -20.74 -104.37
C THR A 58 38.91 -19.38 -104.92
N ASP A 59 39.17 -19.09 -106.19
CA ASP A 59 38.70 -17.87 -106.87
C ASP A 59 37.17 -17.82 -106.93
N ARG A 60 36.50 -18.94 -107.20
CA ARG A 60 35.03 -19.01 -107.17
C ARG A 60 34.46 -18.84 -105.77
N PHE A 61 35.12 -19.38 -104.75
CA PHE A 61 34.74 -19.16 -103.35
C PHE A 61 34.93 -17.71 -102.96
N GLN A 62 36.06 -17.09 -103.32
CA GLN A 62 36.33 -15.68 -103.06
C GLN A 62 35.32 -14.77 -103.76
N ALA A 63 35.00 -15.05 -105.04
CA ALA A 63 33.98 -14.34 -105.78
C ALA A 63 32.58 -14.50 -105.15
N ARG A 64 32.23 -15.71 -104.68
CA ARG A 64 30.98 -15.93 -103.93
C ARG A 64 30.97 -15.25 -102.58
N LEU A 65 32.09 -15.16 -101.88
CA LEU A 65 32.21 -14.49 -100.58
C LEU A 65 32.06 -12.98 -100.73
N VAL A 66 32.70 -12.38 -101.74
CA VAL A 66 32.52 -10.96 -102.07
C VAL A 66 31.09 -10.69 -102.49
N SER A 67 30.50 -11.53 -103.36
CA SER A 67 29.09 -11.40 -103.76
C SER A 67 28.11 -11.59 -102.59
N LEU A 68 28.39 -12.50 -101.66
CA LEU A 68 27.59 -12.68 -100.44
C LEU A 68 27.75 -11.47 -99.51
N GLN A 69 28.96 -10.94 -99.37
CA GLN A 69 29.24 -9.77 -98.54
C GLN A 69 28.54 -8.52 -99.10
N GLU A 70 28.61 -8.27 -100.41
CA GLU A 70 27.94 -7.14 -101.05
C GLU A 70 26.40 -7.23 -100.97
N ASN A 71 25.83 -8.43 -100.97
CA ASN A 71 24.38 -8.62 -100.95
C ASN A 71 23.79 -8.77 -99.53
N VAL A 72 24.50 -9.45 -98.63
CA VAL A 72 23.98 -9.82 -97.29
C VAL A 72 24.37 -8.79 -96.24
N LEU A 73 25.54 -8.16 -96.33
CA LEU A 73 25.98 -7.15 -95.34
C LEU A 73 25.04 -5.93 -95.30
N PRO A 74 24.61 -5.33 -96.42
CA PRO A 74 23.65 -4.23 -96.41
C PRO A 74 22.29 -4.69 -95.86
N MET A 75 21.87 -5.93 -96.16
CA MET A 75 20.63 -6.49 -95.62
C MET A 75 20.72 -6.66 -94.09
N HIS A 76 21.85 -7.13 -93.57
CA HIS A 76 22.08 -7.27 -92.12
C HIS A 76 22.16 -5.92 -91.41
N GLU A 77 22.80 -4.92 -92.02
CA GLU A 77 22.83 -3.55 -91.48
C GLU A 77 21.44 -2.89 -91.49
N VAL A 78 20.69 -3.05 -92.58
CA VAL A 78 19.31 -2.56 -92.70
C VAL A 78 18.40 -3.28 -91.70
N ASN A 79 18.54 -4.60 -91.55
CA ASN A 79 17.77 -5.39 -90.59
C ASN A 79 18.15 -5.04 -89.14
N GLY A 80 19.43 -4.78 -88.85
CA GLY A 80 19.88 -4.28 -87.55
C GLY A 80 19.30 -2.90 -87.22
N ARG A 81 19.31 -1.96 -88.18
CA ARG A 81 18.65 -0.65 -88.06
C ARG A 81 17.14 -0.79 -87.88
N LEU A 82 16.49 -1.72 -88.59
CA LEU A 82 15.06 -2.03 -88.45
C LEU A 82 14.74 -2.63 -87.09
N GLN A 83 15.55 -3.57 -86.57
CA GLN A 83 15.36 -4.16 -85.24
C GLN A 83 15.53 -3.11 -84.13
N ILE A 84 16.49 -2.19 -84.27
CA ILE A 84 16.66 -1.07 -83.33
C ILE A 84 15.43 -0.15 -83.40
N LYS A 85 14.97 0.21 -84.60
CA LYS A 85 13.73 1.00 -84.79
C LYS A 85 12.51 0.28 -84.21
N GLN A 86 12.36 -1.02 -84.43
CA GLN A 86 11.27 -1.84 -83.91
C GLN A 86 11.30 -1.91 -82.37
N LYS A 87 12.48 -2.11 -81.76
CA LYS A 87 12.65 -2.06 -80.30
C LYS A 87 12.32 -0.68 -79.74
N ASN A 88 12.71 0.39 -80.42
CA ASN A 88 12.38 1.75 -80.01
C ASN A 88 10.88 2.03 -80.14
N ILE A 89 10.23 1.58 -81.21
CA ILE A 89 8.77 1.68 -81.40
C ILE A 89 8.04 0.87 -80.33
N GLN A 90 8.46 -0.35 -80.03
CA GLN A 90 7.86 -1.16 -78.97
C GLN A 90 8.00 -0.52 -77.58
N ARG A 91 9.16 0.06 -77.25
CA ARG A 91 9.33 0.84 -76.03
C ARG A 91 8.41 2.06 -76.01
N LEU A 92 8.33 2.79 -77.12
CA LEU A 92 7.47 3.97 -77.24
C LEU A 92 5.99 3.62 -77.08
N ILE A 93 5.51 2.55 -77.72
CA ILE A 93 4.14 2.05 -77.57
C ILE A 93 3.88 1.71 -76.10
N LYS A 94 4.78 0.94 -75.47
CA LYS A 94 4.65 0.61 -74.05
C LYS A 94 4.60 1.86 -73.17
N THR A 95 5.45 2.85 -73.43
CA THR A 95 5.43 4.14 -72.71
C THR A 95 4.13 4.91 -72.95
N ILE A 96 3.62 4.96 -74.19
CA ILE A 96 2.35 5.62 -74.53
C ILE A 96 1.18 4.92 -73.83
N ASP A 97 1.12 3.59 -73.85
CA ASP A 97 0.07 2.82 -73.17
C ASP A 97 0.09 3.08 -71.66
N THR A 98 1.26 3.08 -71.03
CA THR A 98 1.39 3.43 -69.60
C THR A 98 1.02 4.89 -69.32
N THR A 99 1.40 5.82 -70.21
CA THR A 99 1.04 7.23 -70.10
C THR A 99 -0.48 7.42 -70.17
N ILE A 100 -1.16 6.77 -71.12
CA ILE A 100 -2.63 6.86 -71.26
C ILE A 100 -3.32 6.29 -70.01
N GLN A 101 -2.84 5.16 -69.49
CA GLN A 101 -3.36 4.58 -68.25
C GLN A 101 -3.24 5.52 -67.05
N PHE A 102 -2.10 6.18 -66.88
CA PHE A 102 -1.93 7.15 -65.79
C PHE A 102 -2.75 8.41 -66.03
N TYR A 103 -2.70 9.04 -67.22
CA TYR A 103 -3.46 10.28 -67.49
C TYR A 103 -4.99 10.11 -67.36
N GLY A 104 -5.55 8.98 -67.80
CA GLY A 104 -6.98 8.71 -67.64
C GLY A 104 -7.39 8.49 -66.19
N ARG A 105 -6.56 7.75 -65.43
CA ARG A 105 -6.84 7.42 -64.02
C ARG A 105 -6.55 8.57 -63.06
N THR A 106 -5.65 9.50 -63.38
CA THR A 106 -5.26 10.55 -62.43
C THR A 106 -6.41 11.50 -62.08
N ASN A 107 -7.25 11.91 -63.03
CA ASN A 107 -8.40 12.78 -62.72
C ASN A 107 -9.44 12.08 -61.82
N GLU A 108 -9.66 10.78 -62.06
CA GLU A 108 -10.54 9.96 -61.23
C GLU A 108 -9.97 9.78 -59.82
N LEU A 109 -8.67 9.48 -59.71
CA LEU A 109 -7.95 9.36 -58.43
C LEU A 109 -7.96 10.69 -57.65
N GLU A 110 -7.77 11.83 -58.31
CA GLU A 110 -7.81 13.15 -57.67
C GLU A 110 -9.20 13.47 -57.11
N SER A 111 -10.26 13.16 -57.86
CA SER A 111 -11.62 13.30 -57.35
C SER A 111 -11.89 12.36 -56.17
N SER A 112 -11.41 11.12 -56.25
CA SER A 112 -11.58 10.13 -55.18
C SER A 112 -10.79 10.46 -53.91
N ILE A 113 -9.63 11.10 -54.02
CA ILE A 113 -8.83 11.53 -52.85
C ILE A 113 -9.42 12.80 -52.24
N ARG A 114 -9.89 13.75 -53.06
CA ARG A 114 -10.50 14.98 -52.57
C ARG A 114 -11.84 14.73 -51.88
N ASP A 115 -12.66 13.85 -52.46
CA ASP A 115 -14.03 13.59 -52.02
C ASP A 115 -14.11 12.36 -51.09
N GLY A 116 -13.00 11.61 -50.96
CA GLY A 116 -12.88 10.42 -50.10
C GLY A 116 -12.63 10.73 -48.62
N ASN A 117 -13.06 9.83 -47.75
CA ASN A 117 -12.88 9.95 -46.30
C ASN A 117 -12.16 8.70 -45.72
N PRO A 118 -10.91 8.84 -45.26
CA PRO A 118 -10.13 7.72 -44.73
C PRO A 118 -10.68 7.16 -43.41
N SER A 119 -11.57 7.86 -42.71
CA SER A 119 -12.24 7.33 -41.52
C SER A 119 -13.22 6.18 -41.84
N HIS A 120 -13.75 6.13 -43.08
CA HIS A 120 -14.70 5.10 -43.52
C HIS A 120 -14.02 3.96 -44.29
N ASP A 121 -13.08 4.31 -45.17
CA ASP A 121 -12.31 3.34 -45.96
C ASP A 121 -10.84 3.76 -46.01
N LEU A 122 -10.08 3.28 -45.04
CA LEU A 122 -8.66 3.59 -44.95
C LEU A 122 -7.87 2.89 -46.06
N GLU A 123 -8.09 1.60 -46.29
CA GLU A 123 -7.29 0.82 -47.25
C GLU A 123 -7.52 1.30 -48.69
N GLY A 124 -8.78 1.56 -49.09
CA GLY A 124 -9.06 2.13 -50.41
C GLY A 124 -8.45 3.52 -50.60
N TYR A 125 -8.43 4.35 -49.55
CA TYR A 125 -7.76 5.66 -49.59
C TYR A 125 -6.22 5.53 -49.71
N LEU A 126 -5.61 4.58 -49.00
CA LEU A 126 -4.17 4.31 -49.10
C LEU A 126 -3.78 3.79 -50.49
N GLU A 127 -4.56 2.88 -51.06
CA GLU A 127 -4.34 2.36 -52.42
C GLU A 127 -4.41 3.46 -53.48
N ASN A 128 -5.39 4.37 -53.37
CA ASN A 128 -5.53 5.51 -54.26
C ASN A 128 -4.33 6.47 -54.15
N MET A 129 -3.86 6.72 -52.93
CA MET A 129 -2.66 7.53 -52.66
C MET A 129 -1.38 6.89 -53.24
N GLU A 130 -1.25 5.57 -53.14
CA GLU A 130 -0.14 4.82 -53.75
C GLU A 130 -0.15 4.89 -55.28
N CYS A 131 -1.32 4.70 -55.88
CA CYS A 131 -1.48 4.82 -57.32
C CYS A 131 -1.10 6.23 -57.82
N LEU A 132 -1.52 7.29 -57.11
CA LEU A 132 -1.16 8.66 -57.43
C LEU A 132 0.35 8.90 -57.29
N GLN A 133 0.97 8.38 -56.23
CA GLN A 133 2.42 8.49 -56.02
C GLN A 133 3.23 7.78 -57.11
N GLN A 134 2.82 6.57 -57.51
CA GLN A 134 3.45 5.83 -58.61
C GLN A 134 3.33 6.58 -59.95
N ALA A 135 2.16 7.19 -60.22
CA ALA A 135 1.95 8.03 -61.40
C ALA A 135 2.92 9.22 -61.42
N ILE A 136 3.06 9.93 -60.29
CA ILE A 136 3.99 11.07 -60.16
C ILE A 136 5.45 10.63 -60.40
N GLN A 137 5.89 9.53 -59.77
CA GLN A 137 7.25 8.99 -59.96
C GLN A 137 7.52 8.57 -61.41
N PHE A 138 6.53 7.98 -62.08
CA PHE A 138 6.62 7.66 -63.50
C PHE A 138 6.85 8.93 -64.33
N PHE A 139 6.06 9.99 -64.13
CA PHE A 139 6.22 11.23 -64.88
C PHE A 139 7.53 11.98 -64.58
N GLU A 140 8.03 11.94 -63.34
CA GLU A 140 9.31 12.58 -62.96
C GLU A 140 10.54 11.89 -63.57
N SER A 141 10.51 10.57 -63.69
CA SER A 141 11.65 9.77 -64.14
C SER A 141 11.81 9.73 -65.67
N HIS A 142 10.78 10.12 -66.43
CA HIS A 142 10.80 10.02 -67.89
C HIS A 142 11.41 11.28 -68.55
N PRO A 143 12.45 11.14 -69.41
CA PRO A 143 13.16 12.26 -70.04
C PRO A 143 12.27 13.22 -70.84
N ASN A 144 11.17 12.71 -71.41
CA ASN A 144 10.25 13.52 -72.22
C ASN A 144 9.41 14.50 -71.40
N TYR A 145 9.21 14.22 -70.10
CA TYR A 145 8.39 15.03 -69.20
C TYR A 145 9.25 15.89 -68.24
N GLN A 146 10.56 15.62 -68.14
CA GLN A 146 11.52 16.45 -67.39
C GLN A 146 11.59 17.91 -67.87
N ASN A 147 11.42 18.17 -69.17
CA ASN A 147 11.43 19.53 -69.71
C ASN A 147 10.18 20.34 -69.32
N GLN A 148 9.06 19.68 -68.96
CA GLN A 148 7.88 20.36 -68.44
C GLN A 148 8.09 20.81 -66.99
N THR A 149 8.89 20.07 -66.20
CA THR A 149 9.29 20.47 -64.84
C THR A 149 10.30 21.61 -64.81
N GLU A 150 11.30 21.65 -65.71
CA GLU A 150 12.30 22.74 -65.74
C GLU A 150 11.71 24.09 -66.20
N ASN A 151 10.73 24.08 -67.11
CA ASN A 151 10.06 25.30 -67.55
C ASN A 151 9.14 25.91 -66.49
N MET A 152 8.62 25.12 -65.54
CA MET A 152 7.85 25.61 -64.39
C MET A 152 8.73 26.28 -63.33
N PHE A 153 9.92 25.74 -63.04
CA PHE A 153 10.84 26.32 -62.05
C PHE A 153 11.37 27.71 -62.45
N ARG A 154 11.43 28.02 -63.76
CA ARG A 154 11.86 29.34 -64.26
C ARG A 154 10.81 30.44 -64.16
N LYS A 155 9.52 30.13 -63.95
CA LYS A 155 8.45 31.14 -63.78
C LYS A 155 8.06 31.33 -62.30
N LYS A 156 9.05 31.75 -61.51
CA LYS A 156 8.95 32.77 -60.43
C LYS A 156 7.62 32.84 -59.64
N LEU A 157 7.33 31.90 -58.73
CA LEU A 157 6.28 32.09 -57.70
C LEU A 157 6.36 31.20 -56.45
N TRP A 158 7.54 30.72 -56.05
CA TRP A 158 7.72 29.96 -54.80
C TRP A 158 8.42 30.72 -53.65
N CYS A 159 8.74 32.01 -53.83
CA CYS A 159 9.47 32.79 -52.80
C CYS A 159 8.65 33.90 -52.11
N LEU A 160 7.35 34.05 -52.38
CA LEU A 160 6.50 35.04 -51.72
C LEU A 160 5.29 34.33 -51.14
N GLY A 161 5.23 34.18 -49.81
CA GLY A 161 4.20 33.43 -49.10
C GLY A 161 2.79 34.00 -49.29
N VAL A 162 2.12 33.60 -50.37
CA VAL A 162 0.71 33.88 -50.65
C VAL A 162 -0.10 32.62 -50.34
N SER A 163 -1.30 32.80 -49.75
CA SER A 163 -2.17 31.71 -49.31
C SER A 163 -2.59 30.77 -50.45
N SER A 164 -2.75 29.49 -50.12
CA SER A 164 -3.15 28.39 -51.01
C SER A 164 -4.41 28.67 -51.84
N GLU A 165 -5.29 29.54 -51.35
CA GLU A 165 -6.56 29.89 -51.98
C GLU A 165 -6.40 30.85 -53.18
N PHE A 166 -5.37 31.71 -53.16
CA PHE A 166 -5.09 32.65 -54.26
C PHE A 166 -4.42 31.93 -55.46
N LEU A 167 -3.60 30.90 -55.18
CA LEU A 167 -3.00 30.04 -56.21
C LEU A 167 -4.06 29.18 -56.92
N LEU A 168 -5.07 28.70 -56.18
CA LEU A 168 -6.20 27.94 -56.74
C LEU A 168 -7.02 28.77 -57.76
N ARG A 169 -7.27 30.05 -57.46
CA ARG A 169 -8.02 30.94 -58.37
C ARG A 169 -7.24 31.38 -59.61
N THR A 170 -5.91 31.50 -59.49
CA THR A 170 -5.04 31.90 -60.61
C THR A 170 -4.67 30.73 -61.51
N ALA A 171 -4.54 29.52 -60.96
CA ALA A 171 -4.30 28.29 -61.72
C ALA A 171 -5.49 27.84 -62.58
N GLN A 172 -6.73 28.11 -62.16
CA GLN A 172 -7.93 27.76 -62.94
C GLN A 172 -8.07 28.49 -64.30
N HIS A 173 -7.32 29.58 -64.51
CA HIS A 173 -7.42 30.38 -65.75
C HIS A 173 -6.34 30.10 -66.80
N TYR A 174 -5.28 29.35 -66.50
CA TYR A 174 -4.24 28.99 -67.46
C TYR A 174 -4.40 27.54 -67.93
N TYR A 175 -5.00 27.36 -69.11
CA TYR A 175 -5.23 26.06 -69.71
C TYR A 175 -3.92 25.31 -70.09
N SER A 176 -3.88 24.02 -69.75
CA SER A 176 -3.04 22.94 -70.30
C SER A 176 -1.55 22.84 -69.92
N VAL A 177 -1.08 23.66 -68.98
CA VAL A 177 0.26 23.53 -68.40
C VAL A 177 0.07 23.45 -66.89
N ASP A 178 0.60 22.39 -66.24
CA ASP A 178 0.69 22.16 -64.77
C ASP A 178 -0.08 20.96 -64.17
N ASN A 179 -0.24 19.86 -64.91
CA ASN A 179 -0.86 18.63 -64.40
C ASN A 179 -0.03 17.96 -63.27
N LEU A 180 1.31 17.93 -63.39
CA LEU A 180 2.18 17.32 -62.39
C LEU A 180 2.26 18.12 -61.06
N LEU A 181 2.21 19.45 -61.13
CA LEU A 181 2.23 20.29 -59.93
C LEU A 181 0.92 20.14 -59.13
N PHE A 182 -0.22 20.09 -59.83
CA PHE A 182 -1.52 19.85 -59.24
C PHE A 182 -1.59 18.46 -58.58
N GLN A 183 -1.08 17.42 -59.25
CA GLN A 183 -0.98 16.07 -58.70
C GLN A 183 -0.12 16.02 -57.43
N LYS A 184 1.03 16.71 -57.42
CA LYS A 184 1.87 16.84 -56.22
C LYS A 184 1.15 17.57 -55.09
N LEU A 185 0.41 18.63 -55.39
CA LEU A 185 -0.38 19.35 -54.39
C LEU A 185 -1.50 18.47 -53.82
N ASN A 186 -2.20 17.70 -54.65
CA ASN A 186 -3.22 16.75 -54.21
C ASN A 186 -2.64 15.62 -53.36
N LEU A 187 -1.44 15.12 -53.72
CA LEU A 187 -0.72 14.15 -52.91
C LEU A 187 -0.33 14.74 -51.54
N GLU A 188 0.18 15.98 -51.49
CA GLU A 188 0.45 16.69 -50.23
C GLU A 188 -0.81 16.90 -49.38
N ASN A 189 -1.92 17.29 -50.01
CA ASN A 189 -3.21 17.41 -49.32
C ASN A 189 -3.68 16.07 -48.76
N GLY A 190 -3.55 14.99 -49.54
CA GLY A 190 -3.87 13.64 -49.11
C GLY A 190 -3.03 13.18 -47.93
N TYR A 191 -1.73 13.51 -47.90
CA TYR A 191 -0.89 13.28 -46.72
C TYR A 191 -1.38 14.06 -45.50
N ASN A 192 -1.71 15.35 -45.64
CA ASN A 192 -2.22 16.14 -44.52
C ASN A 192 -3.54 15.57 -43.96
N VAL A 193 -4.42 15.07 -44.83
CA VAL A 193 -5.66 14.37 -44.45
C VAL A 193 -5.33 13.08 -43.67
N LEU A 194 -4.38 12.28 -44.14
CA LEU A 194 -3.94 11.06 -43.45
C LEU A 194 -3.23 11.36 -42.11
N GLU A 195 -2.44 12.43 -42.01
CA GLU A 195 -1.85 12.85 -40.73
C GLU A 195 -2.92 13.30 -39.72
N SER A 196 -3.99 13.95 -40.21
CA SER A 196 -5.18 14.29 -39.41
C SER A 196 -6.00 13.05 -39.02
N GLU A 197 -6.16 12.09 -39.93
CA GLU A 197 -6.81 10.81 -39.62
C GLU A 197 -6.00 10.02 -38.58
N TYR A 198 -4.67 10.01 -38.68
CA TYR A 198 -3.82 9.38 -37.69
C TYR A 198 -4.06 9.96 -36.29
N ARG A 199 -4.17 11.30 -36.17
CA ARG A 199 -4.58 11.95 -34.91
C ARG A 199 -5.93 11.42 -34.42
N SER A 200 -6.93 11.32 -35.29
CA SER A 200 -8.26 10.78 -34.96
C SER A 200 -8.18 9.34 -34.46
N ILE A 201 -7.42 8.47 -35.14
CA ILE A 201 -7.18 7.07 -34.76
C ILE A 201 -6.50 6.97 -33.39
N VAL A 202 -5.45 7.75 -33.15
CA VAL A 202 -4.75 7.80 -31.84
C VAL A 202 -5.72 8.21 -30.75
N GLN A 203 -6.53 9.24 -31.00
CA GLN A 203 -7.47 9.79 -30.02
C GLN A 203 -8.59 8.81 -29.70
N LYS A 204 -9.16 8.14 -30.70
CA LYS A 204 -10.22 7.13 -30.55
C LYS A 204 -9.74 5.88 -29.81
N ASN A 205 -8.51 5.45 -30.05
CA ASN A 205 -7.95 4.23 -29.47
C ASN A 205 -7.23 4.44 -28.14
N THR A 206 -6.95 5.69 -27.75
CA THR A 206 -6.37 6.00 -26.43
C THR A 206 -7.42 5.91 -25.33
N ILE A 207 -7.11 5.14 -24.29
CA ILE A 207 -7.95 5.02 -23.09
C ILE A 207 -7.15 5.40 -21.85
N GLN A 208 -7.84 6.03 -20.91
CA GLN A 208 -7.29 6.30 -19.58
C GLN A 208 -7.16 4.97 -18.83
N ALA A 209 -6.00 4.73 -18.22
CA ALA A 209 -5.82 3.52 -17.42
C ALA A 209 -6.64 3.62 -16.12
N ASP A 210 -7.15 2.47 -15.68
CA ASP A 210 -7.86 2.37 -14.41
C ASP A 210 -6.90 2.63 -13.24
N SER A 211 -7.27 3.56 -12.35
CA SER A 211 -6.43 3.95 -11.22
C SER A 211 -6.17 2.80 -10.25
N SER A 212 -7.19 1.99 -9.97
CA SER A 212 -7.06 0.86 -9.02
C SER A 212 -6.16 -0.22 -9.59
N VAL A 213 -6.37 -0.61 -10.85
CA VAL A 213 -5.53 -1.61 -11.52
C VAL A 213 -4.07 -1.16 -11.60
N LEU A 214 -3.81 0.11 -11.92
CA LEU A 214 -2.46 0.65 -11.97
C LEU A 214 -1.78 0.63 -10.59
N ILE A 215 -2.47 1.05 -9.52
CA ILE A 215 -1.91 1.02 -8.15
C ILE A 215 -1.63 -0.41 -7.71
N GLU A 216 -2.55 -1.34 -7.95
CA GLU A 216 -2.36 -2.76 -7.61
C GLU A 216 -1.23 -3.44 -8.42
N SER A 217 -0.84 -2.85 -9.55
CA SER A 217 0.24 -3.36 -10.40
C SER A 217 1.63 -2.94 -9.89
N LEU A 218 1.70 -2.08 -8.88
CA LEU A 218 2.94 -1.67 -8.23
C LEU A 218 3.25 -2.56 -7.02
N ASP A 219 4.53 -2.80 -6.74
CA ASP A 219 4.98 -3.48 -5.54
C ASP A 219 5.15 -2.54 -4.33
N ASP A 220 5.64 -3.06 -3.20
CA ASP A 220 5.91 -2.28 -1.97
C ASP A 220 7.00 -1.20 -2.15
N GLN A 221 7.74 -1.23 -3.26
CA GLN A 221 8.75 -0.25 -3.64
C GLN A 221 8.25 0.75 -4.70
N TYR A 222 6.98 0.66 -5.09
CA TYR A 222 6.33 1.46 -6.13
C TYR A 222 6.90 1.22 -7.53
N GLU A 223 7.45 0.03 -7.77
CA GLU A 223 7.94 -0.42 -9.07
C GLU A 223 6.91 -1.31 -9.78
N LEU A 224 6.92 -1.31 -11.12
CA LEU A 224 5.98 -2.09 -11.91
C LEU A 224 6.28 -3.58 -11.80
N MET A 225 5.31 -4.36 -11.32
CA MET A 225 5.40 -5.81 -11.36
C MET A 225 5.29 -6.29 -12.81
N GLY A 226 6.38 -6.84 -13.37
CA GLY A 226 6.42 -7.27 -14.77
C GLY A 226 5.33 -8.27 -15.18
N SER A 227 4.83 -9.09 -14.24
CA SER A 227 3.69 -9.99 -14.44
C SER A 227 2.36 -9.27 -14.69
N ARG A 228 2.19 -8.07 -14.11
CA ARG A 228 0.96 -7.26 -14.17
C ARG A 228 1.03 -6.12 -15.19
N ALA A 229 2.16 -5.91 -15.86
CA ALA A 229 2.29 -4.89 -16.91
C ALA A 229 1.24 -5.01 -18.03
N LYS A 230 0.74 -6.23 -18.30
CA LYS A 230 -0.30 -6.50 -19.30
C LYS A 230 -1.71 -6.07 -18.85
N ASP A 231 -1.93 -5.92 -17.56
CA ASP A 231 -3.22 -5.54 -16.99
C ASP A 231 -3.49 -4.04 -17.21
N ILE A 232 -2.42 -3.25 -17.34
CA ILE A 232 -2.47 -1.81 -17.58
C ILE A 232 -2.81 -1.54 -19.06
N LYS A 233 -4.10 -1.35 -19.33
CA LYS A 233 -4.59 -1.03 -20.68
C LYS A 233 -4.68 0.47 -20.92
N THR A 234 -3.85 0.98 -21.84
CA THR A 234 -3.86 2.39 -22.28
C THR A 234 -4.27 2.55 -23.75
N VAL A 235 -4.35 1.46 -24.53
CA VAL A 235 -4.76 1.43 -25.94
C VAL A 235 -5.82 0.35 -26.13
N ARG A 236 -6.89 0.65 -26.89
CA ARG A 236 -7.93 -0.32 -27.27
C ARG A 236 -7.44 -1.26 -28.36
N ASP A 237 -7.02 -0.69 -29.48
CA ASP A 237 -6.54 -1.39 -30.65
C ASP A 237 -5.32 -0.68 -31.24
N MET A 238 -4.26 -1.44 -31.47
CA MET A 238 -3.00 -0.95 -32.01
C MET A 238 -2.90 -1.13 -33.53
N THR A 239 -3.79 -1.93 -34.15
CA THR A 239 -3.65 -2.36 -35.55
C THR A 239 -3.72 -1.18 -36.53
N ALA A 240 -4.78 -0.37 -36.46
CA ALA A 240 -4.97 0.79 -37.33
C ALA A 240 -3.89 1.86 -37.12
N LEU A 241 -3.46 2.05 -35.86
CA LEU A 241 -2.40 2.96 -35.51
C LEU A 241 -1.05 2.51 -36.10
N THR A 242 -0.68 1.24 -35.93
CA THR A 242 0.55 0.69 -36.53
C THR A 242 0.48 0.74 -38.05
N ARG A 243 -0.65 0.35 -38.65
CA ARG A 243 -0.83 0.30 -40.12
C ARG A 243 -0.60 1.67 -40.77
N LEU A 244 -1.31 2.71 -40.32
CA LEU A 244 -1.19 4.05 -40.88
C LEU A 244 0.14 4.71 -40.49
N GLY A 245 0.60 4.49 -39.26
CA GLY A 245 1.87 5.04 -38.76
C GLY A 245 3.08 4.54 -39.55
N VAL A 246 3.17 3.23 -39.79
CA VAL A 246 4.23 2.62 -40.61
C VAL A 246 4.15 3.12 -42.05
N TRP A 247 2.95 3.17 -42.64
CA TRP A 247 2.76 3.62 -44.02
C TRP A 247 3.22 5.07 -44.25
N LEU A 248 2.96 5.97 -43.28
CA LEU A 248 3.44 7.36 -43.33
C LEU A 248 4.95 7.46 -43.14
N LEU A 249 5.55 6.64 -42.26
CA LEU A 249 6.99 6.62 -42.00
C LEU A 249 7.80 6.14 -43.21
N GLU A 250 7.31 5.12 -43.93
CA GLU A 250 7.92 4.64 -45.19
C GLU A 250 8.04 5.74 -46.26
N ARG A 251 7.25 6.82 -46.12
CA ARG A 251 7.21 7.98 -47.02
C ARG A 251 7.85 9.22 -46.40
N GLU A 252 8.69 9.02 -45.38
CA GLU A 252 9.44 10.06 -44.67
C GLU A 252 8.56 11.14 -44.00
N ARG A 253 7.26 10.87 -43.82
CA ARG A 253 6.36 11.76 -43.09
C ARG A 253 6.55 11.56 -41.60
N THR A 254 6.68 12.66 -40.87
CA THR A 254 7.06 12.63 -39.44
C THR A 254 6.26 13.61 -38.58
N ARG A 255 5.51 14.54 -39.19
CA ARG A 255 4.79 15.58 -38.45
C ARG A 255 3.68 14.99 -37.59
N PHE A 256 3.01 13.95 -38.09
CA PHE A 256 1.96 13.23 -37.38
C PHE A 256 2.41 12.61 -36.04
N LEU A 257 3.71 12.31 -35.87
CA LEU A 257 4.25 11.73 -34.63
C LEU A 257 4.09 12.66 -33.42
N THR A 258 4.06 13.98 -33.65
CA THR A 258 3.77 14.96 -32.59
C THR A 258 2.36 14.79 -32.03
N HIS A 259 1.41 14.33 -32.86
CA HIS A 259 0.03 14.05 -32.42
C HIS A 259 -0.02 12.83 -31.51
N TYR A 260 0.78 11.80 -31.83
CA TYR A 260 0.97 10.66 -30.92
C TYR A 260 1.51 11.12 -29.58
N ALA A 261 2.66 11.81 -29.57
CA ALA A 261 3.33 12.26 -28.34
C ALA A 261 2.38 13.06 -27.43
N LYS A 262 1.67 14.05 -28.00
CA LYS A 262 0.74 14.91 -27.26
C LYS A 262 -0.44 14.14 -26.69
N ILE A 263 -1.17 13.38 -27.51
CA ILE A 263 -2.38 12.67 -27.06
C ILE A 263 -2.03 11.65 -25.97
N ARG A 264 -0.96 10.89 -26.16
CA ARG A 264 -0.51 9.85 -25.23
C ARG A 264 0.04 10.46 -23.94
N GLY A 265 0.86 11.51 -24.03
CA GLY A 265 1.38 12.24 -22.87
C GLY A 265 0.26 12.90 -22.04
N ASP A 266 -0.72 13.52 -22.70
CA ASP A 266 -1.89 14.12 -22.02
C ASP A 266 -2.78 13.06 -21.36
N ASN A 267 -2.89 11.86 -21.95
CA ASN A 267 -3.60 10.74 -21.34
C ASN A 267 -2.88 10.24 -20.08
N MET A 268 -1.55 10.14 -20.09
CA MET A 268 -0.76 9.80 -18.90
C MET A 268 -0.96 10.85 -17.80
N MET A 269 -0.87 12.14 -18.14
CA MET A 269 -1.08 13.22 -17.18
C MET A 269 -2.48 13.15 -16.56
N ARG A 270 -3.53 12.92 -17.37
CA ARG A 270 -4.90 12.72 -16.86
C ARG A 270 -5.02 11.51 -15.95
N THR A 271 -4.36 10.40 -16.30
CA THR A 271 -4.34 9.18 -15.49
C THR A 271 -3.69 9.43 -14.12
N VAL A 272 -2.49 10.04 -14.11
CA VAL A 272 -1.75 10.37 -12.89
C VAL A 272 -2.52 11.39 -12.02
N SER A 273 -3.16 12.38 -12.65
CA SER A 273 -3.98 13.37 -11.93
C SER A 273 -5.20 12.72 -11.26
N ALA A 274 -5.87 11.79 -11.94
CA ALA A 274 -7.00 11.06 -11.38
C ALA A 274 -6.59 10.19 -10.18
N ILE A 275 -5.40 9.57 -10.23
CA ILE A 275 -4.84 8.80 -9.10
C ILE A 275 -4.64 9.69 -7.88
N ALA A 276 -4.06 10.88 -8.06
CA ALA A 276 -3.86 11.83 -6.96
C ALA A 276 -5.18 12.25 -6.30
N GLN A 277 -6.22 12.51 -7.10
CA GLN A 277 -7.55 12.89 -6.60
C GLN A 277 -8.25 11.74 -5.86
N ASN A 278 -8.16 10.51 -6.39
CA ASN A 278 -8.73 9.31 -5.78
C ASN A 278 -8.02 8.96 -4.46
N HIS A 279 -6.70 9.10 -4.41
CA HIS A 279 -5.91 8.90 -3.20
C HIS A 279 -6.27 9.93 -2.12
N ALA A 280 -6.36 11.21 -2.48
CA ALA A 280 -6.75 12.27 -1.56
C ALA A 280 -8.16 12.07 -0.97
N THR A 281 -9.13 11.62 -1.77
CA THR A 281 -10.50 11.34 -1.31
C THR A 281 -10.62 10.10 -0.42
N LEU A 282 -9.84 9.05 -0.70
CA LEU A 282 -9.76 7.86 0.16
C LEU A 282 -9.09 8.20 1.51
N HIS A 283 -7.97 8.94 1.48
CA HIS A 283 -7.31 9.41 2.69
C HIS A 283 -8.16 10.39 3.50
N ALA A 284 -8.91 11.30 2.88
CA ALA A 284 -9.82 12.21 3.59
C ALA A 284 -10.94 11.45 4.32
N LYS A 285 -11.49 10.39 3.71
CA LYS A 285 -12.49 9.52 4.36
C LYS A 285 -11.89 8.74 5.53
N MET A 286 -10.66 8.23 5.40
CA MET A 286 -9.93 7.57 6.48
C MET A 286 -9.55 8.54 7.62
N ASN A 287 -9.05 9.73 7.30
CA ASN A 287 -8.64 10.77 8.26
C ASN A 287 -9.81 11.39 9.04
N SER A 288 -11.01 11.49 8.45
CA SER A 288 -12.22 11.87 9.19
C SER A 288 -12.59 10.85 10.28
N ARG A 289 -12.33 9.57 10.01
CA ARG A 289 -12.54 8.44 10.93
C ARG A 289 -11.44 8.39 11.99
N THR A 290 -10.16 8.51 11.59
CA THR A 290 -9.02 8.47 12.51
C THR A 290 -8.84 9.75 13.33
N GLY A 291 -9.30 10.92 12.88
CA GLY A 291 -9.32 12.16 13.67
C GLY A 291 -10.29 12.11 14.86
N ALA A 292 -11.48 11.54 14.64
CA ALA A 292 -12.44 11.26 15.72
C ALA A 292 -11.89 10.21 16.71
N ILE A 293 -11.22 9.18 16.19
CA ILE A 293 -10.57 8.12 16.99
C ILE A 293 -9.33 8.66 17.73
N LYS A 294 -8.49 9.51 17.13
CA LYS A 294 -7.28 10.11 17.74
C LYS A 294 -7.64 11.07 18.88
N ASN A 295 -8.72 11.85 18.76
CA ASN A 295 -9.19 12.72 19.86
C ASN A 295 -9.80 11.94 21.03
N VAL A 296 -10.40 10.77 20.77
CA VAL A 296 -10.91 9.87 21.80
C VAL A 296 -9.79 9.03 22.44
N LEU A 297 -8.77 8.61 21.68
CA LEU A 297 -7.61 7.85 22.17
C LEU A 297 -6.60 8.72 22.95
N LYS A 298 -6.40 10.01 22.58
CA LYS A 298 -5.60 10.95 23.38
C LYS A 298 -6.20 11.19 24.77
N LYS A 299 -7.52 11.02 24.92
CA LYS A 299 -8.27 11.19 26.18
C LYS A 299 -8.44 9.89 26.98
N ALA A 300 -8.26 8.71 26.36
CA ALA A 300 -8.62 7.43 26.97
C ALA A 300 -7.44 6.51 27.34
N THR A 301 -6.26 6.65 26.71
CA THR A 301 -5.16 5.70 26.92
C THR A 301 -3.81 6.41 27.03
N GLY A 302 -3.35 6.65 28.25
CA GLY A 302 -1.95 6.91 28.53
C GLY A 302 -1.10 5.64 28.31
N ARG A 303 -0.97 5.20 27.06
CA ARG A 303 0.08 4.36 26.43
C ARG A 303 -0.43 3.59 25.22
N GLY A 304 0.35 3.64 24.15
CA GLY A 304 0.13 2.93 22.90
C GLY A 304 0.56 1.47 22.97
N GLU A 305 -0.12 0.64 22.19
CA GLU A 305 0.32 -0.71 21.86
C GLU A 305 0.76 -0.77 20.39
N LYS A 306 1.79 -1.59 20.18
CA LYS A 306 2.45 -1.89 18.91
C LYS A 306 1.53 -2.70 18.00
N GLU A 307 0.98 -2.07 16.97
CA GLU A 307 0.60 -2.72 15.73
C GLU A 307 1.50 -2.17 14.62
N LYS A 308 2.09 -3.08 13.84
CA LYS A 308 2.94 -2.87 12.64
C LYS A 308 3.65 -1.50 12.54
N ARG A 309 4.93 -1.49 12.89
CA ARG A 309 5.84 -0.34 12.74
C ARG A 309 6.18 -0.03 11.27
N ALA A 310 5.18 0.41 10.53
CA ALA A 310 5.35 1.29 9.38
C ALA A 310 4.50 2.53 9.68
N ALA A 311 5.17 3.56 10.21
CA ALA A 311 4.71 4.92 10.45
C ALA A 311 3.26 5.25 9.99
N ASP A 312 2.31 5.23 10.93
CA ASP A 312 0.96 5.81 10.80
C ASP A 312 1.05 7.35 10.93
N VAL A 313 1.95 7.93 10.12
CA VAL A 313 2.23 9.36 10.00
C VAL A 313 1.34 9.90 8.89
N ASP A 314 0.71 11.05 9.15
CA ASP A 314 -0.18 11.76 8.25
C ASP A 314 0.53 12.18 6.94
N GLY A 315 0.74 11.22 6.04
CA GLY A 315 1.53 11.32 4.81
C GLY A 315 0.72 11.58 3.56
N GLY A 316 -0.60 11.83 3.66
CA GLY A 316 -1.52 11.77 2.50
C GLY A 316 -1.09 12.54 1.25
N GLU A 317 -0.42 13.69 1.38
CA GLU A 317 0.10 14.47 0.24
C GLU A 317 1.47 14.01 -0.26
N ALA A 318 2.38 13.63 0.64
CA ALA A 318 3.70 13.10 0.28
C ALA A 318 3.58 11.69 -0.33
N ASP A 319 2.68 10.87 0.20
CA ASP A 319 2.31 9.56 -0.32
C ASP A 319 1.62 9.68 -1.68
N SER A 320 0.78 10.71 -1.87
CA SER A 320 0.22 11.02 -3.19
C SER A 320 1.32 11.36 -4.21
N ALA A 321 2.29 12.21 -3.83
CA ALA A 321 3.43 12.55 -4.69
C ALA A 321 4.30 11.32 -5.03
N LEU A 322 4.52 10.44 -4.05
CA LEU A 322 5.22 9.16 -4.22
C LEU A 322 4.48 8.25 -5.19
N LEU A 323 3.19 8.06 -4.98
CA LEU A 323 2.34 7.22 -5.81
C LEU A 323 2.28 7.72 -7.25
N MET A 324 2.17 9.04 -7.45
CA MET A 324 2.21 9.65 -8.77
C MET A 324 3.52 9.40 -9.50
N ALA A 325 4.66 9.48 -8.80
CA ALA A 325 5.97 9.22 -9.39
C ALA A 325 6.12 7.75 -9.82
N GLY A 326 5.69 6.81 -8.97
CA GLY A 326 5.66 5.37 -9.30
C GLY A 326 4.75 5.05 -10.47
N CYS A 327 3.51 5.54 -10.44
CA CYS A 327 2.54 5.33 -11.52
C CYS A 327 3.02 5.92 -12.86
N LEU A 328 3.67 7.09 -12.84
CA LEU A 328 4.23 7.69 -14.05
C LEU A 328 5.33 6.80 -14.66
N LEU A 329 6.26 6.28 -13.85
CA LEU A 329 7.30 5.38 -14.34
C LEU A 329 6.72 4.10 -14.93
N ALA A 330 5.72 3.50 -14.28
CA ALA A 330 5.00 2.34 -14.81
C ALA A 330 4.30 2.63 -16.14
N LEU A 331 3.62 3.78 -16.25
CA LEU A 331 2.97 4.20 -17.50
C LEU A 331 3.98 4.43 -18.64
N LEU A 332 5.16 4.98 -18.34
CA LEU A 332 6.23 5.17 -19.32
C LEU A 332 6.78 3.83 -19.82
N GLU A 333 6.91 2.82 -18.96
CA GLU A 333 7.34 1.47 -19.37
C GLU A 333 6.32 0.78 -20.27
N VAL A 334 5.03 0.87 -19.93
CA VAL A 334 3.94 0.34 -20.76
C VAL A 334 3.92 1.04 -22.11
N GLU A 335 4.12 2.35 -22.15
CA GLU A 335 4.16 3.13 -23.40
C GLU A 335 5.38 2.82 -24.25
N GLU A 336 6.54 2.60 -23.65
CA GLU A 336 7.73 2.18 -24.38
C GLU A 336 7.48 0.86 -25.12
N ALA A 337 6.85 -0.11 -24.46
CA ALA A 337 6.47 -1.39 -25.07
C ALA A 337 5.44 -1.24 -26.21
N ILE A 338 4.56 -0.24 -26.12
CA ILE A 338 3.60 0.12 -27.18
C ILE A 338 4.34 0.75 -28.36
N MET A 339 5.20 1.74 -28.10
CA MET A 339 5.95 2.47 -29.13
C MET A 339 6.87 1.57 -29.95
N VAL A 340 7.49 0.56 -29.33
CA VAL A 340 8.30 -0.47 -30.03
C VAL A 340 7.51 -1.14 -31.17
N LYS A 341 6.20 -1.34 -31.00
CA LYS A 341 5.33 -2.01 -31.98
C LYS A 341 4.73 -1.06 -33.01
N THR A 342 4.58 0.21 -32.66
CA THR A 342 3.82 1.19 -33.48
C THR A 342 4.74 2.11 -34.28
N ILE A 343 5.97 2.33 -33.80
CA ILE A 343 6.98 3.18 -34.42
C ILE A 343 8.28 2.36 -34.55
N PRO A 344 8.52 1.69 -35.69
CA PRO A 344 9.67 0.81 -35.86
C PRO A 344 11.02 1.54 -35.75
N ASP A 345 11.10 2.79 -36.24
CA ASP A 345 12.33 3.57 -36.27
C ASP A 345 12.75 4.03 -34.86
N THR A 346 13.97 3.66 -34.46
CA THR A 346 14.53 3.96 -33.13
C THR A 346 14.77 5.45 -32.90
N ALA A 347 15.23 6.20 -33.91
CA ALA A 347 15.51 7.63 -33.79
C ALA A 347 14.20 8.42 -33.63
N ARG A 348 13.16 8.05 -34.38
CA ARG A 348 11.81 8.62 -34.28
C ARG A 348 11.16 8.29 -32.94
N ARG A 349 11.30 7.06 -32.44
CA ARG A 349 10.84 6.70 -31.08
C ARG A 349 11.47 7.59 -30.02
N ALA A 350 12.79 7.79 -30.07
CA ALA A 350 13.47 8.66 -29.12
C ALA A 350 12.98 10.12 -29.22
N GLN A 351 12.72 10.62 -30.43
CA GLN A 351 12.12 11.96 -30.61
C GLN A 351 10.73 12.05 -29.99
N VAL A 352 9.85 11.08 -30.27
CA VAL A 352 8.47 11.03 -29.74
C VAL A 352 8.48 10.93 -28.22
N PHE A 353 9.35 10.10 -27.65
CA PHE A 353 9.43 9.89 -26.21
C PHE A 353 9.82 11.17 -25.45
N ARG A 354 10.75 11.96 -26.01
CA ARG A 354 11.16 13.27 -25.45
C ARG A 354 10.04 14.31 -25.41
N GLU A 355 9.14 14.29 -26.40
CA GLU A 355 7.96 15.17 -26.41
C GLU A 355 6.85 14.62 -25.50
N LEU A 356 6.64 13.29 -25.50
CA LEU A 356 5.60 12.61 -24.73
C LEU A 356 5.79 12.77 -23.21
N VAL A 357 7.02 12.64 -22.72
CA VAL A 357 7.33 12.71 -21.28
C VAL A 357 7.20 14.11 -20.69
N ALA A 358 7.27 15.15 -21.53
CA ALA A 358 7.39 16.55 -21.12
C ALA A 358 6.27 17.01 -20.18
N ASN A 359 5.01 16.87 -20.59
CA ASN A 359 3.85 17.27 -19.81
C ASN A 359 3.66 16.45 -18.51
N PRO A 360 3.59 15.11 -18.57
CA PRO A 360 3.30 14.31 -17.38
C PRO A 360 4.42 14.38 -16.33
N LEU A 361 5.70 14.37 -16.73
CA LEU A 361 6.80 14.50 -15.78
C LEU A 361 6.86 15.90 -15.16
N SER A 362 6.64 16.96 -15.96
CA SER A 362 6.56 18.33 -15.44
C SER A 362 5.44 18.50 -14.42
N TYR A 363 4.28 17.87 -14.65
CA TYR A 363 3.16 17.87 -13.71
C TYR A 363 3.54 17.21 -12.37
N VAL A 364 4.13 16.02 -12.40
CA VAL A 364 4.57 15.31 -11.18
C VAL A 364 5.63 16.11 -10.43
N VAL A 365 6.65 16.62 -11.12
CA VAL A 365 7.73 17.41 -10.50
C VAL A 365 7.17 18.67 -9.82
N ARG A 366 6.31 19.43 -10.50
CA ARG A 366 5.68 20.62 -9.90
C ARG A 366 4.76 20.27 -8.74
N HIS A 367 4.05 19.15 -8.82
CA HIS A 367 3.22 18.69 -7.71
C HIS A 367 4.07 18.35 -6.49
N THR A 368 5.14 17.58 -6.68
CA THR A 368 6.08 17.23 -5.62
C THR A 368 6.73 18.48 -5.02
N GLN A 369 7.12 19.47 -5.84
CA GLN A 369 7.62 20.77 -5.35
C GLN A 369 6.61 21.46 -4.43
N ARG A 370 5.33 21.49 -4.81
CA ARG A 370 4.27 22.11 -4.00
C ARG A 370 4.10 21.39 -2.67
N VAL A 371 4.00 20.06 -2.68
CA VAL A 371 3.89 19.24 -1.45
C VAL A 371 5.08 19.49 -0.53
N VAL A 372 6.29 19.56 -1.08
CA VAL A 372 7.48 19.89 -0.31
C VAL A 372 7.41 21.30 0.25
N GLN A 373 6.88 22.30 -0.47
CA GLN A 373 6.78 23.67 0.03
C GLN A 373 5.70 23.81 1.11
N GLU A 374 4.52 23.23 0.89
CA GLU A 374 3.34 23.31 1.76
C GLU A 374 3.42 22.39 2.98
N SER A 375 4.38 21.46 3.05
CA SER A 375 4.49 20.56 4.21
C SER A 375 4.64 21.34 5.52
N ASP A 376 3.71 21.10 6.45
CA ASP A 376 3.70 21.70 7.78
C ASP A 376 4.92 21.27 8.59
N SER A 377 5.50 22.21 9.35
CA SER A 377 6.60 21.91 10.29
C SER A 377 6.18 20.96 11.42
N GLU A 378 4.88 20.81 11.68
CA GLU A 378 4.35 19.88 12.68
C GLU A 378 4.42 18.41 12.22
N LYS A 379 4.31 18.13 10.92
CA LYS A 379 4.37 16.76 10.37
C LYS A 379 5.80 16.21 10.31
N GLY A 380 6.80 17.09 10.33
CA GLY A 380 8.21 16.74 10.40
C GLY A 380 8.75 16.03 9.15
N VAL A 381 9.89 15.35 9.30
CA VAL A 381 10.59 14.70 8.17
C VAL A 381 10.05 13.32 7.80
N VAL A 382 9.41 12.60 8.73
CA VAL A 382 9.02 11.19 8.54
C VAL A 382 8.14 10.95 7.29
N PRO A 383 7.10 11.76 7.00
CA PRO A 383 6.29 11.53 5.80
C PRO A 383 7.04 11.81 4.49
N LEU A 384 8.16 12.55 4.52
CA LEU A 384 8.97 12.83 3.34
C LEU A 384 10.02 11.75 3.03
N LEU A 385 10.33 10.87 4.00
CA LEU A 385 11.38 9.85 3.84
C LEU A 385 11.06 8.79 2.76
N PRO A 386 9.83 8.24 2.66
CA PRO A 386 9.48 7.30 1.59
C PRO A 386 9.62 7.92 0.20
N LEU A 387 9.11 9.15 0.03
CA LEU A 387 9.23 9.92 -1.20
C LEU A 387 10.70 10.17 -1.58
N LEU A 388 11.51 10.64 -0.61
CA LEU A 388 12.94 10.86 -0.84
C LEU A 388 13.66 9.56 -1.21
N ARG A 389 13.34 8.44 -0.53
CA ARG A 389 13.92 7.13 -0.84
C ARG A 389 13.63 6.74 -2.30
N PHE A 390 12.37 6.82 -2.72
CA PHE A 390 11.95 6.44 -4.07
C PHE A 390 12.62 7.31 -5.14
N LEU A 391 12.56 8.65 -4.98
CA LEU A 391 13.13 9.58 -5.94
C LEU A 391 14.66 9.47 -6.01
N SER A 392 15.32 9.17 -4.89
CA SER A 392 16.77 8.91 -4.86
C SER A 392 17.15 7.60 -5.53
N ALA A 393 16.37 6.53 -5.34
CA ALA A 393 16.59 5.25 -6.03
C ALA A 393 16.46 5.42 -7.56
N HIS A 394 15.53 6.28 -7.99
CA HIS A 394 15.24 6.54 -9.41
C HIS A 394 15.91 7.82 -9.95
N GLN A 395 16.87 8.41 -9.24
CA GLN A 395 17.38 9.74 -9.54
C GLN A 395 17.98 9.83 -10.94
N THR A 396 18.84 8.87 -11.33
CA THR A 396 19.49 8.87 -12.65
C THR A 396 18.47 8.79 -13.77
N ARG A 397 17.47 7.91 -13.64
CA ARG A 397 16.41 7.74 -14.63
C ARG A 397 15.57 9.01 -14.77
N LEU A 398 15.06 9.55 -13.66
CA LEU A 398 14.23 10.75 -13.65
C LEU A 398 15.00 12.00 -14.11
N HIS A 399 16.26 12.13 -13.72
CA HIS A 399 17.15 13.20 -14.20
C HIS A 399 17.32 13.13 -15.71
N ASN A 400 17.62 11.94 -16.25
CA ASN A 400 17.78 11.76 -17.70
C ASN A 400 16.48 12.06 -18.46
N LEU A 401 15.32 11.67 -17.92
CA LEU A 401 14.02 12.01 -18.52
C LEU A 401 13.77 13.53 -18.52
N ALA A 402 14.11 14.22 -17.42
CA ALA A 402 13.97 15.67 -17.31
C ALA A 402 14.92 16.42 -18.26
N THR A 403 16.19 16.03 -18.33
CA THR A 403 17.21 16.68 -19.16
C THR A 403 16.98 16.46 -20.65
N ASN A 404 16.47 15.29 -21.05
CA ASN A 404 16.21 14.97 -22.45
C ASN A 404 14.81 15.40 -22.92
N SER A 405 13.92 15.81 -22.03
CA SER A 405 12.56 16.29 -22.37
C SER A 405 12.61 17.53 -23.28
N MET A 406 11.59 17.70 -24.13
CA MET A 406 11.45 18.93 -24.93
C MET A 406 10.99 20.15 -24.11
N ALA A 407 10.53 19.95 -22.88
CA ALA A 407 10.24 21.02 -21.93
C ALA A 407 11.30 21.09 -20.83
N ASP A 408 11.52 22.30 -20.30
CA ASP A 408 12.37 22.54 -19.13
C ASP A 408 11.68 22.03 -17.86
N ILE A 409 12.25 20.97 -17.25
CA ILE A 409 11.70 20.31 -16.07
C ILE A 409 12.70 20.46 -14.92
N PRO A 410 12.37 21.24 -13.86
CA PRO A 410 13.30 21.57 -12.78
C PRO A 410 13.45 20.45 -11.73
N PHE A 411 13.78 19.23 -12.16
CA PHE A 411 13.89 18.06 -11.29
C PHE A 411 15.01 18.19 -10.24
N GLU A 412 16.19 18.65 -10.62
CA GLU A 412 17.31 18.83 -9.67
C GLU A 412 17.01 19.90 -8.63
N ALA A 413 16.37 21.00 -9.04
CA ALA A 413 15.95 22.05 -8.12
C ALA A 413 14.93 21.52 -7.10
N MET A 414 13.94 20.75 -7.55
CA MET A 414 13.00 20.05 -6.66
C MET A 414 13.71 19.09 -5.70
N MET A 415 14.60 18.24 -6.19
CA MET A 415 15.32 17.28 -5.36
C MET A 415 16.18 17.99 -4.30
N ARG A 416 16.84 19.10 -4.67
CA ARG A 416 17.58 19.93 -3.71
C ARG A 416 16.65 20.52 -2.65
N GLN A 417 15.48 21.05 -3.03
CA GLN A 417 14.49 21.57 -2.08
C GLN A 417 14.03 20.49 -1.09
N LEU A 418 13.68 19.30 -1.58
CA LEU A 418 13.27 18.16 -0.75
C LEU A 418 14.36 17.79 0.28
N ARG A 419 15.61 17.65 -0.17
CA ARG A 419 16.73 17.30 0.72
C ARG A 419 17.00 18.37 1.78
N VAL A 420 17.00 19.64 1.39
CA VAL A 420 17.21 20.77 2.32
C VAL A 420 16.11 20.81 3.37
N LYS A 421 14.84 20.69 2.97
CA LYS A 421 13.69 20.74 3.89
C LYS A 421 13.66 19.52 4.84
N ALA A 422 13.93 18.33 4.31
CA ALA A 422 14.04 17.12 5.14
C ALA A 422 15.19 17.23 6.17
N SER A 423 16.34 17.77 5.77
CA SER A 423 17.48 18.00 6.66
C SER A 423 17.19 19.07 7.73
N SER A 424 16.48 20.15 7.38
CA SER A 424 16.10 21.18 8.35
C SER A 424 15.17 20.63 9.43
N TYR A 425 14.21 19.77 9.08
CA TYR A 425 13.30 19.15 10.06
C TYR A 425 13.99 18.24 11.07
N ILE A 426 15.05 17.53 10.67
CA ILE A 426 15.86 16.73 11.61
C ILE A 426 16.53 17.65 12.64
N ASN A 427 17.11 18.77 12.18
CA ASN A 427 17.75 19.72 13.08
C ASN A 427 16.73 20.46 13.96
N GLU A 428 15.58 20.84 13.41
CA GLU A 428 14.48 21.45 14.16
C GLU A 428 13.96 20.52 15.26
N HIS A 429 13.83 19.21 15.00
CA HIS A 429 13.44 18.24 16.02
C HIS A 429 14.44 18.20 17.19
N VAL A 430 15.74 18.20 16.90
CA VAL A 430 16.80 18.22 17.93
C VAL A 430 16.75 19.51 18.75
N GLU A 431 16.56 20.65 18.10
CA GLU A 431 16.49 21.95 18.80
C GLU A 431 15.20 22.12 19.61
N LYS A 432 14.05 21.65 19.11
CA LYS A 432 12.79 21.59 19.89
C LYS A 432 12.94 20.71 21.13
N LEU A 433 13.65 19.59 21.01
CA LEU A 433 13.89 18.68 22.13
C LEU A 433 14.77 19.31 23.22
N LYS A 434 15.84 20.02 22.83
CA LYS A 434 16.73 20.72 23.79
C LYS A 434 16.06 21.91 24.47
N ASN A 435 15.26 22.65 23.71
CA ASN A 435 14.64 23.89 24.16
C ASN A 435 13.21 23.69 24.67
N ASP A 436 12.81 22.45 25.01
CA ASP A 436 11.49 22.19 25.59
C ASP A 436 11.37 22.85 26.97
N ASN A 437 10.59 23.94 27.01
CA ASN A 437 10.29 24.69 28.23
C ASN A 437 8.89 24.37 28.76
N SER A 438 8.23 23.35 28.22
CA SER A 438 6.94 22.89 28.74
C SER A 438 7.08 22.47 30.20
N LYS A 439 6.23 23.07 31.06
CA LYS A 439 6.11 22.70 32.47
C LYS A 439 5.31 21.42 32.70
N PHE A 440 4.72 20.87 31.65
CA PHE A 440 3.94 19.65 31.76
C PHE A 440 4.82 18.47 32.18
N VAL A 441 4.39 17.78 33.24
CA VAL A 441 4.91 16.49 33.69
C VAL A 441 3.72 15.63 34.17
N PRO A 442 3.70 14.31 33.92
CA PRO A 442 2.64 13.42 34.41
C PRO A 442 2.56 13.40 35.93
N LEU A 443 1.41 13.69 36.53
CA LEU A 443 1.26 13.76 37.99
C LEU A 443 1.61 12.44 38.70
N ASP A 444 1.45 11.31 38.01
CA ASP A 444 1.72 9.95 38.50
C ASP A 444 3.16 9.48 38.21
N GLY A 445 4.01 10.31 37.59
CA GLY A 445 5.37 9.95 37.22
C GLY A 445 5.48 9.00 36.03
N ASN A 446 4.42 8.85 35.23
CA ASN A 446 4.39 7.97 34.05
C ASN A 446 5.38 8.41 32.95
N VAL A 447 5.54 7.60 31.89
CA VAL A 447 6.43 7.90 30.75
C VAL A 447 5.95 9.17 30.06
N HIS A 448 6.87 10.10 29.85
CA HIS A 448 6.57 11.38 29.22
C HIS A 448 6.32 11.20 27.71
N PRO A 449 5.32 11.88 27.11
CA PRO A 449 5.07 11.80 25.67
C PRO A 449 6.30 12.08 24.80
N ILE A 450 7.15 13.03 25.23
CA ILE A 450 8.41 13.37 24.54
C ILE A 450 9.32 12.15 24.35
N THR A 451 9.39 11.25 25.33
CA THR A 451 10.19 10.02 25.26
C THR A 451 9.64 9.10 24.19
N VAL A 452 8.31 8.91 24.17
CA VAL A 452 7.63 8.06 23.17
C VAL A 452 7.82 8.62 21.76
N THR A 453 7.62 9.93 21.57
CA THR A 453 7.77 10.58 20.27
C THR A 453 9.21 10.58 19.77
N THR A 454 10.19 10.82 20.64
CA THR A 454 11.61 10.83 20.26
C THR A 454 12.11 9.42 19.93
N VAL A 455 11.73 8.40 20.71
CA VAL A 455 12.05 7.00 20.39
C VAL A 455 11.40 6.60 19.06
N GLY A 456 10.12 6.91 18.86
CA GLY A 456 9.43 6.65 17.59
C GLY A 456 10.10 7.35 16.40
N PHE A 457 10.61 8.56 16.60
CA PHE A 457 11.37 9.29 15.58
C PHE A 457 12.68 8.59 15.23
N LEU A 458 13.43 8.09 16.22
CA LEU A 458 14.65 7.31 15.97
C LEU A 458 14.35 6.04 15.18
N VAL A 459 13.29 5.30 15.53
CA VAL A 459 12.85 4.11 14.79
C VAL A 459 12.55 4.45 13.33
N ALA A 460 11.81 5.54 13.08
CA ALA A 460 11.48 5.97 11.72
C ALA A 460 12.74 6.29 10.89
N LEU A 461 13.76 6.92 11.49
CA LEU A 461 15.03 7.17 10.81
C LEU A 461 15.82 5.88 10.53
N THR A 462 15.73 4.87 11.40
CA THR A 462 16.38 3.58 11.22
C THR A 462 15.84 2.82 10.01
N VAL A 463 14.52 2.81 9.82
CA VAL A 463 13.87 2.19 8.64
C VAL A 463 14.43 2.78 7.33
N HIS A 464 14.76 4.07 7.32
CA HIS A 464 15.30 4.77 6.17
C HIS A 464 16.81 5.07 6.30
N ARG A 465 17.56 4.25 7.05
CA ARG A 465 18.99 4.47 7.39
C ARG A 465 19.85 4.88 6.21
N HIS A 466 19.79 4.14 5.10
CA HIS A 466 20.61 4.40 3.92
C HIS A 466 20.27 5.76 3.30
N THR A 467 18.98 6.03 3.09
CA THR A 467 18.48 7.29 2.52
C THR A 467 18.85 8.48 3.40
N VAL A 468 18.59 8.43 4.70
CA VAL A 468 18.92 9.52 5.64
C VAL A 468 20.42 9.80 5.64
N THR A 469 21.25 8.75 5.69
CA THR A 469 22.71 8.91 5.72
C THR A 469 23.25 9.54 4.45
N GLN A 470 22.88 8.99 3.28
CA GLN A 470 23.44 9.41 1.99
C GLN A 470 22.82 10.71 1.47
N GLN A 471 21.51 10.90 1.65
CA GLN A 471 20.78 12.01 1.04
C GLN A 471 20.63 13.24 1.95
N LEU A 472 20.74 13.08 3.27
CA LEU A 472 20.54 14.19 4.22
C LEU A 472 21.80 14.52 5.02
N LEU A 473 22.36 13.53 5.73
CA LEU A 473 23.46 13.78 6.66
C LEU A 473 24.77 14.09 5.93
N LEU A 474 25.09 13.33 4.87
CA LEU A 474 26.32 13.52 4.10
C LEU A 474 26.41 14.92 3.46
N MET A 475 25.28 15.51 3.09
CA MET A 475 25.24 16.88 2.52
C MET A 475 25.76 17.94 3.48
N THR A 476 25.59 17.72 4.79
CA THR A 476 26.00 18.64 5.85
C THR A 476 27.29 18.21 6.55
N ALA A 477 27.83 17.05 6.19
CA ALA A 477 29.01 16.49 6.82
C ALA A 477 30.30 17.12 6.28
N PRO A 478 31.33 17.35 7.12
CA PRO A 478 32.65 17.74 6.66
C PRO A 478 33.24 16.72 5.67
N HIS A 479 34.03 17.19 4.71
CA HIS A 479 34.70 16.33 3.73
C HIS A 479 35.57 15.27 4.42
N GLY A 480 35.47 14.01 3.97
CA GLY A 480 36.21 12.87 4.53
C GLY A 480 35.58 12.22 5.77
N THR A 481 34.41 12.67 6.22
CA THR A 481 33.71 12.02 7.35
C THR A 481 33.23 10.62 6.96
N ASN A 482 33.52 9.63 7.80
CA ASN A 482 32.99 8.28 7.61
C ASN A 482 31.45 8.28 7.66
N SER A 483 30.82 7.96 6.54
CA SER A 483 29.37 7.97 6.36
C SER A 483 28.65 7.01 7.31
N ALA A 484 29.29 5.89 7.68
CA ALA A 484 28.74 4.92 8.63
C ALA A 484 28.45 5.54 10.01
N LEU A 485 29.28 6.49 10.45
CA LEU A 485 29.17 7.10 11.77
C LEU A 485 28.25 8.33 11.84
N LEU A 486 27.68 8.77 10.73
CA LEU A 486 26.83 9.97 10.71
C LEU A 486 25.51 9.76 11.45
N LEU A 487 24.81 8.65 11.15
CA LEU A 487 23.54 8.33 11.80
C LEU A 487 23.70 7.97 13.29
N PRO A 488 24.67 7.13 13.70
CA PRO A 488 24.95 6.88 15.12
C PRO A 488 25.24 8.17 15.90
N LYS A 489 26.01 9.11 15.34
CA LYS A 489 26.30 10.41 15.96
C LYS A 489 25.04 11.25 16.15
N LEU A 490 24.12 11.24 15.17
CA LEU A 490 22.84 11.91 15.30
C LEU A 490 22.00 11.28 16.43
N PHE A 491 21.94 9.95 16.51
CA PHE A 491 21.19 9.24 17.53
C PHE A 491 21.73 9.53 18.93
N ALA A 492 23.06 9.50 19.10
CA ALA A 492 23.71 9.88 20.35
C ALA A 492 23.39 11.34 20.75
N ARG A 493 23.34 12.26 19.78
CA ARG A 493 22.96 13.66 20.01
C ARG A 493 21.50 13.79 20.45
N ILE A 494 20.59 13.05 19.84
CA ILE A 494 19.15 13.04 20.17
C ILE A 494 18.92 12.43 21.57
N LEU A 495 19.51 11.27 21.86
CA LEU A 495 19.36 10.60 23.15
C LEU A 495 19.96 11.41 24.30
N SER A 496 21.11 12.05 24.07
CA SER A 496 21.70 12.98 25.05
C SER A 496 20.79 14.20 25.30
N ALA A 497 20.22 14.79 24.25
CA ALA A 497 19.27 15.89 24.39
C ALA A 497 18.02 15.47 25.17
N LEU A 498 17.45 14.29 24.84
CA LEU A 498 16.32 13.72 25.57
C LEU A 498 16.67 13.50 27.05
N GLY A 499 17.84 12.92 27.33
CA GLY A 499 18.30 12.67 28.70
C GLY A 499 18.40 13.95 29.53
N MET A 500 18.96 15.03 28.98
CA MET A 500 19.03 16.34 29.65
C MET A 500 17.63 16.93 29.89
N THR A 501 16.75 16.87 28.90
CA THR A 501 15.38 17.37 29.03
C THR A 501 14.58 16.60 30.08
N LEU A 502 14.73 15.28 30.14
CA LEU A 502 14.09 14.45 31.17
C LEU A 502 14.62 14.77 32.57
N LYS A 503 15.93 14.99 32.73
CA LYS A 503 16.51 15.43 34.02
C LYS A 503 15.93 16.77 34.46
N LYS A 504 15.91 17.79 33.59
CA LYS A 504 15.29 19.10 33.86
C LYS A 504 13.80 18.98 34.23
N LYS A 505 13.05 18.08 33.58
CA LYS A 505 11.63 17.84 33.91
C LYS A 505 11.44 17.09 35.23
N SER A 506 12.36 16.20 35.58
CA SER A 506 12.29 15.49 36.86
C SER A 506 12.44 16.42 38.07
N GLU A 507 13.09 17.57 37.90
CA GLU A 507 13.25 18.60 38.93
C GLU A 507 11.96 19.40 39.19
N ILE A 508 10.93 19.25 38.34
CA ILE A 508 9.62 19.93 38.51
C ILE A 508 8.79 19.29 39.63
N TYR A 509 9.03 18.02 39.97
CA TYR A 509 8.30 17.34 41.03
C TYR A 509 8.79 17.76 42.42
N ASP A 510 7.85 18.07 43.31
CA ASP A 510 8.15 18.45 44.70
C ASP A 510 8.78 17.29 45.51
N TYR A 511 8.39 16.05 45.19
CA TYR A 511 8.84 14.87 45.92
C TYR A 511 9.97 14.13 45.18
N PRO A 512 11.15 13.97 45.81
CA PRO A 512 12.29 13.27 45.21
C PRO A 512 11.99 11.82 44.79
N ALA A 513 11.11 11.13 45.52
CA ALA A 513 10.71 9.76 45.21
C ALA A 513 9.95 9.69 43.86
N LEU A 514 9.04 10.62 43.62
CA LEU A 514 8.28 10.72 42.37
C LEU A 514 9.16 11.14 41.19
N SER A 515 10.08 12.09 41.44
CA SER A 515 11.09 12.53 40.47
C SER A 515 11.95 11.37 39.95
N ASN A 516 12.48 10.54 40.86
CA ASN A 516 13.29 9.37 40.48
C ASN A 516 12.43 8.26 39.81
N LEU A 517 11.18 8.10 40.22
CA LEU A 517 10.26 7.13 39.60
C LEU A 517 9.88 7.56 38.17
N PHE A 518 9.72 8.85 37.93
CA PHE A 518 9.58 9.41 36.59
C PHE A 518 10.79 9.11 35.70
N LEU A 519 12.01 9.36 36.19
CA LEU A 519 13.23 9.02 35.43
C LEU A 519 13.33 7.51 35.17
N LEU A 520 13.06 6.69 36.19
CA LEU A 520 13.04 5.22 36.10
C LEU A 520 12.14 4.73 34.97
N ASN A 521 10.91 5.24 34.91
CA ASN A 521 9.93 4.87 33.89
C ASN A 521 10.42 5.22 32.48
N ASN A 522 10.96 6.43 32.29
CA ASN A 522 11.42 6.89 30.99
C ASN A 522 12.71 6.18 30.54
N TYR A 523 13.68 5.97 31.43
CA TYR A 523 14.91 5.23 31.10
C TYR A 523 14.63 3.77 30.81
N ASN A 524 13.75 3.10 31.55
CA ASN A 524 13.32 1.74 31.23
C ASN A 524 12.58 1.67 29.89
N TYR A 525 11.77 2.67 29.54
CA TYR A 525 11.13 2.73 28.23
C TYR A 525 12.17 2.83 27.09
N ILE A 526 13.18 3.69 27.25
CA ILE A 526 14.27 3.83 26.28
C ILE A 526 15.07 2.53 26.19
N ALA A 527 15.50 1.95 27.31
CA ALA A 527 16.27 0.70 27.34
C ALA A 527 15.54 -0.43 26.60
N LYS A 528 14.25 -0.63 26.88
CA LYS A 528 13.44 -1.65 26.18
C LYS A 528 13.28 -1.40 24.70
N ALA A 529 13.18 -0.15 24.28
CA ALA A 529 13.13 0.18 22.86
C ALA A 529 14.47 -0.06 22.16
N LEU A 530 15.58 0.05 22.89
CA LEU A 530 16.90 -0.31 22.37
C LEU A 530 17.10 -1.83 22.33
N GLU A 531 16.65 -2.57 23.34
CA GLU A 531 16.74 -4.04 23.40
C GLU A 531 15.87 -4.77 22.36
N ASP A 532 14.86 -4.10 21.81
CA ASP A 532 13.95 -4.69 20.85
C ASP A 532 14.61 -4.81 19.47
N ASP A 533 14.92 -6.04 19.06
CA ASP A 533 15.61 -6.32 17.80
C ASP A 533 14.82 -5.87 16.56
N GLU A 534 13.48 -5.86 16.63
CA GLU A 534 12.59 -5.36 15.56
C GLU A 534 12.80 -3.84 15.30
N ASP A 535 13.24 -3.12 16.34
CA ASP A 535 13.96 -1.84 16.35
C ASP A 535 14.90 -1.51 15.18
N GLY A 536 15.87 -2.41 15.02
CA GLY A 536 17.16 -2.07 14.41
C GLY A 536 17.93 -0.92 15.11
N LEU A 537 17.48 -0.37 16.24
CA LEU A 537 18.09 0.79 16.91
C LEU A 537 19.47 0.48 17.49
N LEU A 538 19.57 -0.64 18.23
CA LEU A 538 20.78 -1.04 18.93
C LEU A 538 21.95 -1.33 17.98
N PRO A 539 21.78 -2.07 16.86
CA PRO A 539 22.83 -2.24 15.87
C PRO A 539 23.42 -0.90 15.39
N VAL A 540 22.57 0.09 15.10
CA VAL A 540 23.02 1.41 14.63
C VAL A 540 23.81 2.14 15.73
N ILE A 541 23.33 2.15 16.97
CA ILE A 541 23.99 2.88 18.05
C ILE A 541 25.30 2.20 18.45
N ASN A 542 25.35 0.87 18.43
CA ASN A 542 26.55 0.08 18.78
C ASN A 542 27.74 0.35 17.86
N GLU A 543 27.53 0.84 16.64
CA GLU A 543 28.62 1.28 15.76
C GLU A 543 29.44 2.44 16.34
N GLN A 544 28.87 3.20 17.27
CA GLN A 544 29.56 4.27 18.00
C GLN A 544 29.73 3.96 19.49
N ASN A 545 28.71 3.40 20.14
CA ASN A 545 28.70 3.18 21.58
C ASN A 545 28.09 1.82 21.93
N THR A 546 28.96 0.84 22.15
CA THR A 546 28.58 -0.53 22.54
C THR A 546 28.07 -0.65 23.99
N GLN A 547 28.29 0.37 24.82
CA GLN A 547 27.95 0.39 26.24
C GLN A 547 26.65 1.15 26.54
N ILE A 548 25.85 1.49 25.52
CA ILE A 548 24.64 2.30 25.70
C ILE A 548 23.59 1.61 26.58
N LEU A 549 23.40 0.29 26.44
CA LEU A 549 22.46 -0.46 27.29
C LEU A 549 22.96 -0.53 28.73
N SER A 550 24.26 -0.83 28.94
CA SER A 550 24.85 -0.84 30.28
C SER A 550 24.72 0.53 30.97
N PHE A 551 24.82 1.62 30.21
CA PHE A 551 24.59 2.97 30.74
C PHE A 551 23.15 3.13 31.24
N TYR A 552 22.14 2.79 30.42
CA TYR A 552 20.74 2.92 30.85
C TYR A 552 20.37 1.96 31.99
N HIS A 553 20.88 0.73 32.01
CA HIS A 553 20.70 -0.17 33.16
C HIS A 553 21.32 0.40 34.44
N GLY A 554 22.49 1.01 34.35
CA GLY A 554 23.13 1.70 35.48
C GLY A 554 22.28 2.88 35.99
N GLU A 555 21.73 3.71 35.11
CA GLU A 555 20.84 4.81 35.50
C GLU A 555 19.51 4.28 36.11
N ILE A 556 18.97 3.18 35.60
CA ILE A 556 17.78 2.51 36.15
C ILE A 556 18.04 2.04 37.59
N GLU A 557 19.14 1.33 37.83
CA GLU A 557 19.55 0.88 39.17
C GLU A 557 19.74 2.05 40.14
N GLN A 558 20.39 3.14 39.70
CA GLN A 558 20.52 4.36 40.52
C GLN A 558 19.16 4.97 40.88
N CYS A 559 18.21 5.04 39.93
CA CYS A 559 16.87 5.55 40.19
C CYS A 559 16.11 4.66 41.19
N ILE A 560 16.26 3.34 41.12
CA ILE A 560 15.69 2.40 42.11
C ILE A 560 16.31 2.69 43.49
N GLY A 561 17.63 2.81 43.58
CA GLY A 561 18.32 3.13 44.83
C GLY A 561 17.88 4.46 45.47
N HIS A 562 17.69 5.50 44.64
CA HIS A 562 17.17 6.78 45.11
C HIS A 562 15.70 6.71 45.53
N TYR A 563 14.85 5.99 44.80
CA TYR A 563 13.47 5.75 45.20
C TYR A 563 13.40 5.01 46.55
N MET A 564 14.28 4.03 46.78
CA MET A 564 14.37 3.29 48.05
C MET A 564 14.70 4.20 49.25
N ARG A 565 15.26 5.40 49.05
CA ARG A 565 15.44 6.41 50.11
C ARG A 565 14.13 6.82 50.78
N SER A 566 13.02 6.79 50.04
CA SER A 566 11.69 7.08 50.61
C SER A 566 11.25 6.09 51.69
N TRP A 567 11.76 4.86 51.65
CA TRP A 567 11.46 3.81 52.62
C TRP A 567 12.43 3.78 53.81
N HIS A 568 13.47 4.62 53.82
CA HIS A 568 14.46 4.65 54.91
C HIS A 568 13.88 5.00 56.29
N PRO A 569 12.88 5.90 56.45
CA PRO A 569 12.24 6.14 57.75
C PRO A 569 11.61 4.87 58.34
N CYS A 570 10.96 4.07 57.48
CA CYS A 570 10.41 2.76 57.87
C CYS A 570 11.53 1.79 58.27
N ILE A 571 12.57 1.69 57.45
CA ILE A 571 13.72 0.79 57.69
C ILE A 571 14.45 1.18 58.98
N ALA A 572 14.73 2.47 59.20
CA ALA A 572 15.43 2.96 60.38
C ALA A 572 14.65 2.70 61.68
N THR A 573 13.32 2.87 61.62
CA THR A 573 12.45 2.53 62.76
C THR A 573 12.52 1.03 63.09
N LEU A 574 12.56 0.17 62.08
CA LEU A 574 12.65 -1.28 62.24
C LEU A 574 14.06 -1.78 62.62
N GLN A 575 15.14 -1.11 62.20
CA GLN A 575 16.51 -1.52 62.56
C GLN A 575 16.78 -1.41 64.07
N GLY A 576 16.04 -0.55 64.78
CA GLY A 576 16.09 -0.45 66.23
C GLY A 576 15.66 -1.73 66.97
N VAL A 577 14.91 -2.64 66.32
CA VAL A 577 14.36 -3.88 66.92
C VAL A 577 15.45 -4.73 67.58
N GLN A 578 16.62 -4.81 66.97
CA GLN A 578 17.74 -5.62 67.49
C GLN A 578 18.31 -5.09 68.81
N ARG A 579 18.10 -3.81 69.13
CA ARG A 579 18.64 -3.15 70.34
C ARG A 579 17.63 -3.13 71.49
N VAL A 580 16.39 -3.56 71.26
CA VAL A 580 15.30 -3.52 72.24
C VAL A 580 15.26 -4.85 73.01
N MET A 581 15.41 -4.77 74.34
CA MET A 581 15.11 -5.86 75.29
C MET A 581 13.59 -6.11 75.35
N ASP A 582 13.10 -7.11 76.09
CA ASP A 582 11.65 -7.45 76.20
C ASP A 582 10.79 -6.37 76.94
N ASP A 583 11.12 -5.09 76.76
CA ASP A 583 10.35 -3.94 77.22
C ASP A 583 9.14 -3.71 76.31
N LYS A 584 7.97 -4.07 76.85
CA LYS A 584 6.65 -3.93 76.22
C LYS A 584 6.35 -2.49 75.77
N ASN A 585 6.84 -1.47 76.47
CA ASN A 585 6.59 -0.07 76.10
C ASN A 585 7.44 0.35 74.89
N MET A 586 8.71 -0.06 74.84
CA MET A 586 9.59 0.20 73.69
C MET A 586 9.09 -0.48 72.41
N ILE A 587 8.68 -1.74 72.51
CA ILE A 587 8.13 -2.51 71.38
C ILE A 587 6.83 -1.87 70.85
N LYS A 588 5.94 -1.44 71.75
CA LYS A 588 4.69 -0.76 71.37
C LYS A 588 4.93 0.58 70.68
N ASN A 589 5.88 1.37 71.17
CA ASN A 589 6.25 2.65 70.57
C ASN A 589 6.87 2.46 69.18
N MET A 590 7.74 1.46 69.02
CA MET A 590 8.35 1.11 67.73
C MET A 590 7.30 0.67 66.70
N LEU A 591 6.36 -0.20 67.09
CA LEU A 591 5.26 -0.63 66.22
C LEU A 591 4.37 0.55 65.80
N THR A 592 4.07 1.46 66.73
CA THR A 592 3.23 2.65 66.46
C THR A 592 3.96 3.61 65.51
N ASN A 593 5.24 3.87 65.74
CA ASN A 593 6.06 4.70 64.86
C ASN A 593 6.19 4.08 63.48
N PHE A 594 6.49 2.78 63.38
CA PHE A 594 6.58 2.08 62.11
C PHE A 594 5.26 2.16 61.33
N THR A 595 4.13 1.91 62.00
CA THR A 595 2.81 1.96 61.35
C THR A 595 2.53 3.36 60.81
N ARG A 596 2.86 4.42 61.57
CA ARG A 596 2.72 5.80 61.11
C ARG A 596 3.60 6.10 59.89
N GLU A 597 4.88 5.78 59.94
CA GLU A 597 5.82 6.04 58.82
C GLU A 597 5.42 5.21 57.58
N PHE A 598 4.98 3.97 57.77
CA PHE A 598 4.53 3.08 56.70
C PHE A 598 3.26 3.61 56.04
N ASP A 599 2.22 3.96 56.81
CA ASP A 599 0.97 4.48 56.30
C ASP A 599 1.18 5.82 55.59
N GLN A 600 2.05 6.70 56.09
CA GLN A 600 2.43 7.95 55.42
C GLN A 600 3.11 7.70 54.08
N THR A 601 4.07 6.77 54.05
CA THR A 601 4.81 6.40 52.83
C THR A 601 3.86 5.80 51.79
N VAL A 602 2.99 4.88 52.20
CA VAL A 602 1.99 4.25 51.30
C VAL A 602 0.98 5.28 50.81
N ALA A 603 0.46 6.15 51.68
CA ALA A 603 -0.49 7.19 51.29
C ALA A 603 0.11 8.14 50.25
N GLN A 604 1.36 8.54 50.43
CA GLN A 604 2.06 9.42 49.49
C GLN A 604 2.32 8.75 48.14
N GLN A 605 2.60 7.45 48.12
CA GLN A 605 3.02 6.72 46.92
C GLN A 605 1.89 5.96 46.22
N ARG A 606 0.67 6.00 46.78
CA ARG A 606 -0.49 5.24 46.29
C ARG A 606 -0.83 5.53 44.84
N ASP A 607 -0.66 6.77 44.41
CA ASP A 607 -1.02 7.26 43.08
C ASP A 607 0.16 7.22 42.09
N TYR A 608 1.33 6.74 42.51
CA TYR A 608 2.50 6.65 41.64
C TYR A 608 2.34 5.49 40.64
N CYS A 609 2.70 5.74 39.38
CA CYS A 609 2.59 4.76 38.31
C CYS A 609 3.96 4.20 37.95
N ILE A 610 4.20 2.90 38.18
CA ILE A 610 5.32 2.20 37.52
C ILE A 610 4.81 1.59 36.22
N ALA A 611 5.33 2.16 35.14
CA ALA A 611 5.07 1.87 33.75
C ALA A 611 4.91 0.39 33.40
N ASP A 612 5.94 -0.35 33.74
CA ASP A 612 6.22 -1.66 33.21
C ASP A 612 5.99 -2.68 34.30
N LEU A 613 5.19 -3.71 33.99
CA LEU A 613 4.79 -4.67 35.00
C LEU A 613 5.97 -5.51 35.52
N LYS A 614 6.99 -5.76 34.70
CA LYS A 614 8.20 -6.48 35.13
C LYS A 614 9.04 -5.59 36.03
N LEU A 615 9.28 -4.33 35.63
CA LEU A 615 9.99 -3.35 36.45
C LEU A 615 9.28 -3.11 37.80
N ARG A 616 7.95 -2.99 37.78
CA ARG A 616 7.14 -2.86 39.00
C ARG A 616 7.38 -4.02 39.94
N ALA A 617 7.38 -5.26 39.43
CA ALA A 617 7.66 -6.43 40.25
C ALA A 617 9.07 -6.36 40.87
N VAL A 618 10.08 -5.95 40.09
CA VAL A 618 11.45 -5.75 40.60
C VAL A 618 11.50 -4.71 41.71
N VAL A 619 10.90 -3.54 41.53
CA VAL A 619 10.88 -2.48 42.55
C VAL A 619 10.15 -2.93 43.82
N CYS A 620 8.97 -3.55 43.66
CA CYS A 620 8.22 -4.08 44.80
C CYS A 620 9.02 -5.15 45.56
N GLU A 621 9.77 -6.00 44.86
CA GLU A 621 10.61 -7.02 45.48
C GLU A 621 11.77 -6.40 46.29
N HIS A 622 12.37 -5.31 45.81
CA HIS A 622 13.38 -4.56 46.57
C HIS A 622 12.81 -4.00 47.88
N VAL A 623 11.61 -3.41 47.83
CA VAL A 623 10.91 -2.92 49.03
C VAL A 623 10.61 -4.05 50.01
N LYS A 624 10.09 -5.17 49.52
CA LYS A 624 9.81 -6.35 50.35
C LYS A 624 11.06 -6.91 51.02
N LYS A 625 12.13 -7.11 50.26
CA LYS A 625 13.41 -7.62 50.78
C LYS A 625 14.00 -6.70 51.84
N ALA A 626 13.80 -5.39 51.73
CA ALA A 626 14.29 -4.42 52.70
C ALA A 626 13.45 -4.39 54.01
N LEU A 627 12.12 -4.53 53.92
CA LEU A 627 11.22 -4.33 55.07
C LEU A 627 10.75 -5.61 55.75
N VAL A 628 10.36 -6.64 54.98
CA VAL A 628 9.66 -7.83 55.49
C VAL A 628 10.50 -8.60 56.52
N PRO A 629 11.80 -8.90 56.29
CA PRO A 629 12.57 -9.67 57.26
C PRO A 629 12.68 -8.98 58.63
N ILE A 630 12.85 -7.66 58.63
CA ILE A 630 13.00 -6.87 59.85
C ILE A 630 11.65 -6.71 60.57
N TYR A 631 10.56 -6.56 59.81
CA TYR A 631 9.21 -6.53 60.36
C TYR A 631 8.78 -7.87 60.96
N VAL A 632 9.11 -9.00 60.34
CA VAL A 632 8.85 -10.34 60.88
C VAL A 632 9.60 -10.55 62.20
N SER A 633 10.85 -10.09 62.29
CA SER A 633 11.63 -10.10 63.54
C SER A 633 10.96 -9.30 64.66
N LEU A 634 10.41 -8.12 64.34
CA LEU A 634 9.60 -7.33 65.29
C LEU A 634 8.35 -8.10 65.74
N LEU A 635 7.61 -8.71 64.81
CA LEU A 635 6.39 -9.48 65.13
C LEU A 635 6.68 -10.66 66.07
N GLN A 636 7.73 -11.44 65.80
CA GLN A 636 8.16 -12.54 66.68
C GLN A 636 8.46 -12.05 68.10
N ARG A 637 9.01 -10.84 68.24
CA ARG A 637 9.29 -10.21 69.54
C ARG A 637 8.02 -9.71 70.25
N VAL A 638 7.00 -9.31 69.47
CA VAL A 638 5.68 -8.97 70.04
C VAL A 638 4.99 -10.25 70.55
N GLU A 639 5.11 -11.37 69.83
CA GLU A 639 4.60 -12.68 70.25
C GLU A 639 5.25 -13.15 71.56
N SER A 640 6.57 -12.99 71.71
CA SER A 640 7.29 -13.39 72.93
C SER A 640 6.91 -12.58 74.18
N CYS A 641 6.26 -11.42 74.03
CA CYS A 641 5.78 -10.59 75.14
C CYS A 641 4.44 -11.06 75.75
N GLY A 642 3.83 -12.13 75.21
CA GLY A 642 2.63 -12.81 75.69
C GLY A 642 1.37 -12.56 74.84
N GLU A 643 0.49 -13.56 74.74
CA GLU A 643 -0.70 -13.57 73.87
C GLU A 643 -1.64 -12.37 74.06
N GLN A 644 -1.86 -11.92 75.31
CA GLN A 644 -2.70 -10.76 75.58
C GLN A 644 -2.08 -9.44 75.08
N PHE A 645 -0.76 -9.31 75.12
CA PHE A 645 -0.05 -8.14 74.60
C PHE A 645 -0.01 -8.17 73.08
N PHE A 646 0.24 -9.35 72.51
CA PHE A 646 0.15 -9.60 71.08
C PHE A 646 -1.24 -9.22 70.55
N SER A 647 -2.32 -9.77 71.12
CA SER A 647 -3.71 -9.47 70.73
C SER A 647 -4.06 -7.99 70.80
N LYS A 648 -3.52 -7.24 71.77
CA LYS A 648 -3.79 -5.79 71.93
C LYS A 648 -3.02 -4.92 70.94
N CYS A 649 -1.85 -5.39 70.50
CA CYS A 649 -1.04 -4.75 69.46
C CYS A 649 -1.49 -5.14 68.03
N LEU A 650 -2.10 -6.33 67.86
CA LEU A 650 -2.67 -6.83 66.60
C LEU A 650 -3.82 -5.97 66.06
N CYS A 651 -4.52 -5.20 66.91
CA CYS A 651 -5.58 -4.28 66.49
C CYS A 651 -5.08 -3.10 65.64
N LYS A 652 -3.77 -2.87 65.59
CA LYS A 652 -3.10 -1.76 64.88
C LYS A 652 -2.16 -2.26 63.77
N LYS A 653 -2.48 -3.37 63.09
CA LYS A 653 -1.69 -3.83 61.94
C LYS A 653 -1.82 -2.85 60.75
N PRO A 654 -0.72 -2.54 60.04
CA PRO A 654 -0.81 -2.24 58.62
C PRO A 654 -1.42 -3.47 57.93
N ARG A 655 -2.60 -3.34 57.32
CA ARG A 655 -3.39 -4.46 56.75
C ARG A 655 -2.64 -5.27 55.67
N GLU A 656 -1.50 -4.79 55.18
CA GLU A 656 -0.82 -5.27 53.97
C GLU A 656 0.41 -6.17 54.23
N LEU A 657 0.86 -6.35 55.48
CA LEU A 657 2.17 -6.97 55.82
C LEU A 657 2.11 -8.32 56.58
N THR A 658 0.94 -8.96 56.72
CA THR A 658 0.84 -10.26 57.42
C THR A 658 1.42 -11.43 56.61
N PRO A 659 2.21 -12.34 57.21
CA PRO A 659 2.82 -13.50 56.53
C PRO A 659 1.82 -14.47 55.89
N GLU A 660 0.63 -14.62 56.48
CA GLU A 660 -0.43 -15.51 55.97
C GLU A 660 -1.12 -14.97 54.71
N LYS A 661 -0.92 -13.69 54.39
CA LYS A 661 -1.41 -13.08 53.15
C LYS A 661 -0.29 -12.78 52.15
N SER A 662 0.99 -12.95 52.51
CA SER A 662 2.10 -12.66 51.59
C SER A 662 2.33 -13.75 50.53
N THR A 663 1.87 -14.98 50.77
CA THR A 663 1.81 -16.04 49.75
C THR A 663 0.55 -15.94 48.89
N GLU A 664 -0.61 -15.57 49.45
CA GLU A 664 -1.84 -15.39 48.65
C GLU A 664 -1.92 -14.05 47.88
N ALA A 665 -1.25 -13.00 48.36
CA ALA A 665 -1.26 -11.68 47.69
C ALA A 665 -0.17 -11.54 46.61
N VAL A 666 0.79 -12.46 46.54
CA VAL A 666 1.89 -12.41 45.54
C VAL A 666 1.62 -13.36 44.37
N SER A 667 0.64 -14.27 44.49
CA SER A 667 0.16 -15.13 43.39
C SER A 667 -1.13 -14.65 42.73
N ARG A 668 -1.75 -13.57 43.21
CA ARG A 668 -2.92 -12.95 42.55
C ARG A 668 -2.51 -11.67 41.82
N LYS A 669 -2.03 -11.83 40.59
CA LYS A 669 -2.43 -10.90 39.53
C LYS A 669 -3.93 -11.12 39.27
N MET A 670 -4.79 -10.65 40.18
CA MET A 670 -6.18 -10.43 39.81
C MET A 670 -6.14 -9.32 38.76
N VAL A 671 -6.46 -9.64 37.51
CA VAL A 671 -6.93 -8.63 36.57
C VAL A 671 -8.17 -8.02 37.24
N ALA A 672 -8.02 -6.83 37.83
CA ALA A 672 -9.10 -6.18 38.56
C ALA A 672 -10.32 -6.04 37.63
N TRP A 673 -11.44 -6.64 38.01
CA TRP A 673 -12.71 -6.45 37.32
C TRP A 673 -13.48 -5.30 37.95
N LYS A 674 -14.24 -4.58 37.13
CA LYS A 674 -15.16 -3.55 37.62
C LYS A 674 -16.50 -4.20 37.99
N ALA A 675 -17.11 -3.77 39.08
CA ALA A 675 -18.48 -4.14 39.39
C ALA A 675 -19.43 -3.43 38.42
N ALA A 676 -20.26 -4.20 37.73
CA ALA A 676 -21.25 -3.71 36.77
C ALA A 676 -22.60 -4.34 37.06
N SER A 677 -23.65 -3.75 36.49
CA SER A 677 -25.01 -4.26 36.61
C SER A 677 -25.72 -4.20 35.27
N SER A 678 -26.61 -5.15 35.04
CA SER A 678 -27.47 -5.17 33.87
C SER A 678 -28.88 -5.59 34.27
N ILE A 679 -29.88 -5.06 33.59
CA ILE A 679 -31.28 -5.27 33.93
C ILE A 679 -32.06 -5.80 32.74
N ILE A 680 -32.79 -6.88 32.97
CA ILE A 680 -33.64 -7.54 32.01
C ILE A 680 -35.08 -7.12 32.33
N VAL A 681 -35.68 -6.33 31.45
CA VAL A 681 -37.07 -5.88 31.59
C VAL A 681 -37.97 -6.79 30.76
N VAL A 682 -38.88 -7.48 31.42
CA VAL A 682 -39.85 -8.40 30.78
C VAL A 682 -41.25 -7.81 30.90
N SER A 683 -41.98 -7.75 29.78
CA SER A 683 -43.38 -7.36 29.78
C SER A 683 -44.26 -8.49 30.30
N ARG A 684 -45.08 -8.23 31.32
CA ARG A 684 -46.01 -9.25 31.87
C ARG A 684 -47.11 -9.63 30.88
N SER A 685 -47.54 -8.70 30.03
CA SER A 685 -48.67 -8.92 29.11
C SER A 685 -48.24 -9.67 27.85
N THR A 686 -47.03 -9.43 27.33
CA THR A 686 -46.58 -10.01 26.06
C THR A 686 -45.47 -11.05 26.22
N GLY A 687 -44.79 -11.09 27.36
CA GLY A 687 -43.59 -11.90 27.58
C GLY A 687 -42.37 -11.45 26.77
N ARG A 688 -42.45 -10.29 26.08
CA ARG A 688 -41.32 -9.73 25.34
C ARG A 688 -40.33 -9.05 26.28
N VAL A 689 -39.08 -8.98 25.82
CA VAL A 689 -37.95 -8.45 26.58
C VAL A 689 -37.40 -7.22 25.89
N LEU A 690 -37.16 -6.15 26.66
CA LEU A 690 -36.52 -4.95 26.14
C LEU A 690 -35.04 -5.24 25.85
N VAL A 691 -34.65 -5.05 24.59
CA VAL A 691 -33.25 -5.16 24.14
C VAL A 691 -32.87 -3.94 23.30
N MET A 692 -31.59 -3.59 23.34
CA MET A 692 -31.02 -2.48 22.59
C MET A 692 -29.89 -2.98 21.70
N GLN A 693 -29.73 -2.36 20.54
CA GLN A 693 -28.64 -2.64 19.61
C GLN A 693 -27.55 -1.58 19.75
N ARG A 694 -26.35 -1.99 20.15
CA ARG A 694 -25.20 -1.08 20.23
C ARG A 694 -24.85 -0.50 18.87
N GLY A 695 -24.44 0.76 18.81
CA GLY A 695 -23.97 1.37 17.58
C GLY A 695 -22.72 0.68 17.01
N ALA A 696 -22.48 0.83 15.70
CA ALA A 696 -21.31 0.26 15.02
C ALA A 696 -19.96 0.77 15.57
N GLY A 697 -19.96 1.92 16.24
CA GLY A 697 -18.79 2.53 16.87
C GLY A 697 -18.58 2.18 18.35
N ALA A 698 -19.39 1.29 18.93
CA ALA A 698 -19.27 0.95 20.36
C ALA A 698 -17.91 0.30 20.69
N LYS A 699 -17.27 0.77 21.78
CA LYS A 699 -15.95 0.29 22.25
C LYS A 699 -15.91 -1.20 22.59
N PHE A 700 -17.06 -1.79 22.91
CA PHE A 700 -17.20 -3.17 23.33
C PHE A 700 -18.43 -3.80 22.65
N MET A 701 -18.21 -4.86 21.85
CA MET A 701 -19.25 -5.63 21.13
C MET A 701 -20.16 -4.75 20.24
N PRO A 702 -19.62 -4.11 19.18
CA PRO A 702 -20.41 -3.27 18.28
C PRO A 702 -21.49 -4.08 17.55
N ASN A 703 -22.63 -3.45 17.26
CA ASN A 703 -23.81 -4.05 16.62
C ASN A 703 -24.49 -5.19 17.40
N ALA A 704 -24.03 -5.53 18.60
CA ALA A 704 -24.63 -6.56 19.42
C ALA A 704 -25.96 -6.11 20.03
N LEU A 705 -26.90 -7.04 20.17
CA LEU A 705 -28.09 -6.85 20.99
C LEU A 705 -27.72 -7.10 22.45
N VAL A 706 -28.03 -6.14 23.31
CA VAL A 706 -27.71 -6.11 24.74
C VAL A 706 -28.90 -5.67 25.57
N PHE A 707 -28.89 -6.01 26.86
CA PHE A 707 -29.79 -5.44 27.84
C PHE A 707 -29.20 -4.14 28.39
N PRO A 708 -30.03 -3.23 28.93
CA PRO A 708 -29.52 -2.04 29.59
C PRO A 708 -28.56 -2.36 30.74
N GLY A 709 -27.52 -1.55 30.92
CA GLY A 709 -26.57 -1.75 32.01
C GLY A 709 -25.22 -1.05 31.87
N GLY A 710 -24.56 -0.88 33.01
CA GLY A 710 -23.28 -0.19 33.11
C GLY A 710 -22.58 -0.40 34.45
N VAL A 711 -21.62 0.48 34.76
CA VAL A 711 -20.71 0.32 35.90
C VAL A 711 -21.34 0.91 37.15
N ALA A 712 -21.22 0.22 38.28
CA ALA A 712 -21.66 0.78 39.56
C ALA A 712 -20.74 1.94 39.99
N THR A 713 -21.34 3.02 40.46
CA THR A 713 -20.69 4.27 40.82
C THR A 713 -20.82 4.54 42.33
N PRO A 714 -19.93 5.36 42.93
CA PRO A 714 -20.03 5.67 44.36
C PRO A 714 -21.32 6.37 44.79
N SER A 715 -22.00 7.06 43.87
CA SER A 715 -23.31 7.68 44.14
C SER A 715 -24.42 6.65 44.31
N ASP A 716 -24.30 5.48 43.68
CA ASP A 716 -25.29 4.40 43.78
C ASP A 716 -25.37 3.85 45.22
N GLU A 717 -24.26 3.88 45.98
CA GLU A 717 -24.22 3.43 47.39
C GLU A 717 -25.08 4.31 48.32
N LYS A 718 -25.35 5.56 47.92
CA LYS A 718 -26.11 6.53 48.73
C LYS A 718 -27.62 6.25 48.71
N LEU A 719 -28.12 5.56 47.68
CA LEU A 719 -29.55 5.31 47.46
C LEU A 719 -30.00 3.88 47.82
N GLY A 720 -29.06 2.95 48.01
CA GLY A 720 -29.37 1.56 48.32
C GLY A 720 -28.23 0.60 47.94
N PRO A 721 -28.53 -0.70 47.76
CA PRO A 721 -27.53 -1.69 47.34
C PRO A 721 -26.91 -1.29 45.99
N PRO A 722 -25.57 -1.09 45.89
CA PRO A 722 -24.96 -0.37 44.77
C PRO A 722 -25.24 -0.98 43.39
N THR A 723 -25.26 -2.31 43.27
CA THR A 723 -25.53 -2.99 41.99
C THR A 723 -27.00 -2.93 41.59
N LYS A 724 -27.93 -3.00 42.55
CA LYS A 724 -29.37 -2.85 42.28
C LYS A 724 -29.71 -1.42 41.86
N ILE A 725 -29.11 -0.42 42.52
CA ILE A 725 -29.29 0.98 42.15
C ILE A 725 -28.67 1.26 40.78
N ALA A 726 -27.45 0.78 40.53
CA ALA A 726 -26.83 0.91 39.21
C ALA A 726 -27.71 0.30 38.11
N ALA A 727 -28.32 -0.87 38.33
CA ALA A 727 -29.23 -1.47 37.35
C ALA A 727 -30.43 -0.56 37.00
N LEU A 728 -31.05 0.08 38.00
CA LEU A 728 -32.18 1.00 37.81
C LEU A 728 -31.74 2.33 37.19
N ARG A 729 -30.60 2.86 37.62
CA ARG A 729 -30.02 4.08 37.04
C ARG A 729 -29.70 3.90 35.57
N GLU A 730 -29.01 2.83 35.21
CA GLU A 730 -28.63 2.54 33.83
C GLU A 730 -29.86 2.29 32.94
N LEU A 731 -30.92 1.65 33.47
CA LEU A 731 -32.21 1.56 32.77
C LEU A 731 -32.74 2.95 32.41
N PHE A 732 -32.77 3.87 33.37
CA PHE A 732 -33.25 5.22 33.15
C PHE A 732 -32.32 6.00 32.20
N GLU A 733 -31.01 5.92 32.41
CA GLU A 733 -29.99 6.60 31.60
C GLU A 733 -30.07 6.19 30.13
N GLU A 734 -30.20 4.90 29.85
CA GLU A 734 -30.16 4.36 28.48
C GLU A 734 -31.53 4.33 27.79
N THR A 735 -32.63 4.17 28.55
CA THR A 735 -33.98 3.96 27.99
C THR A 735 -35.03 4.98 28.46
N GLY A 736 -34.75 5.73 29.51
CA GLY A 736 -35.68 6.70 30.08
C GLY A 736 -36.79 6.07 30.92
N LEU A 737 -36.74 4.76 31.17
CA LEU A 737 -37.73 4.05 31.96
C LEU A 737 -37.41 4.10 33.46
N ILE A 738 -38.47 4.28 34.25
CA ILE A 738 -38.45 4.12 35.70
C ILE A 738 -39.48 3.03 36.03
N ILE A 739 -39.07 2.04 36.83
CA ILE A 739 -39.94 0.94 37.22
C ILE A 739 -41.07 1.45 38.13
N ASP A 740 -42.27 0.91 37.96
CA ASP A 740 -43.50 1.29 38.68
C ASP A 740 -43.94 2.77 38.45
N HIS A 741 -43.42 3.43 37.41
CA HIS A 741 -43.84 4.78 37.00
C HIS A 741 -44.68 4.73 35.72
N HIS A 742 -45.76 5.52 35.65
CA HIS A 742 -46.63 5.56 34.46
C HIS A 742 -46.03 6.35 33.29
N GLU A 743 -45.19 7.34 33.59
CA GLU A 743 -44.49 8.16 32.60
C GLU A 743 -43.03 7.69 32.44
N SER A 744 -42.50 7.85 31.23
CA SER A 744 -41.08 7.70 30.93
C SER A 744 -40.50 9.02 30.42
N ALA A 745 -39.18 9.08 30.20
CA ALA A 745 -38.54 10.22 29.53
C ALA A 745 -39.02 10.42 28.07
N ALA A 746 -39.74 9.47 27.48
CA ALA A 746 -40.39 9.66 26.18
C ALA A 746 -41.70 10.45 26.27
N THR A 747 -42.40 10.35 27.41
CA THR A 747 -43.74 10.93 27.60
C THR A 747 -43.75 12.16 28.51
N SER A 748 -42.65 12.45 29.20
CA SER A 748 -42.53 13.54 30.18
C SER A 748 -41.27 14.37 29.95
N GLU A 749 -41.45 15.69 29.77
CA GLU A 749 -40.37 16.65 29.51
C GLU A 749 -39.43 16.80 30.72
N GLU A 750 -39.96 16.74 31.94
CA GLU A 750 -39.16 16.78 33.17
C GLU A 750 -38.24 15.55 33.26
N LEU A 751 -38.77 14.35 33.01
CA LEU A 751 -37.97 13.12 33.00
C LEU A 751 -36.96 13.10 31.85
N MET A 752 -37.28 13.70 30.70
CA MET A 752 -36.34 13.90 29.60
C MET A 752 -35.13 14.75 30.01
N GLU A 753 -35.37 15.89 30.68
CA GLU A 753 -34.27 16.73 31.19
C GLU A 753 -33.42 16.01 32.24
N LEU A 754 -34.08 15.29 33.16
CA LEU A 754 -33.40 14.53 34.21
C LEU A 754 -32.60 13.36 33.63
N GLN A 755 -33.09 12.72 32.55
CA GLN A 755 -32.37 11.69 31.83
C GLN A 755 -31.05 12.23 31.26
N GLU A 756 -31.09 13.39 30.59
CA GLU A 756 -29.88 13.97 29.99
C GLU A 756 -28.89 14.43 31.07
N LYS A 757 -29.36 14.99 32.19
CA LYS A 757 -28.51 15.33 33.34
C LYS A 757 -27.89 14.08 33.99
N THR A 758 -28.62 12.98 34.07
CA THR A 758 -28.14 11.71 34.66
C THR A 758 -27.04 11.06 33.82
N LYS A 759 -27.08 11.21 32.49
CA LYS A 759 -26.00 10.75 31.58
C LYS A 759 -24.68 11.50 31.82
N ASP A 760 -24.77 12.78 32.14
CA ASP A 760 -23.58 13.60 32.42
C ASP A 760 -23.06 13.38 33.84
N ASP A 761 -23.96 13.22 34.82
CA ASP A 761 -23.63 12.95 36.22
C ASP A 761 -24.64 11.98 36.88
N PRO A 762 -24.19 10.75 37.24
CA PRO A 762 -25.00 9.73 37.91
C PRO A 762 -25.72 10.20 39.18
N GLU A 763 -25.25 11.26 39.85
CA GLU A 763 -25.91 11.79 41.05
C GLU A 763 -27.31 12.35 40.78
N TYR A 764 -27.63 12.77 39.55
CA TYR A 764 -28.95 13.31 39.22
C TYR A 764 -30.06 12.26 39.19
N PHE A 765 -29.70 10.96 39.15
CA PHE A 765 -30.69 9.88 39.22
C PHE A 765 -31.58 9.97 40.47
N LYS A 766 -31.04 10.46 41.61
CA LYS A 766 -31.81 10.66 42.85
C LYS A 766 -32.98 11.64 42.70
N LEU A 767 -32.92 12.54 41.71
CA LEU A 767 -33.99 13.49 41.43
C LEU A 767 -35.07 12.86 40.56
N ALA A 768 -34.69 11.97 39.63
CA ALA A 768 -35.64 11.21 38.81
C ALA A 768 -36.35 10.12 39.62
N CYS A 769 -35.62 9.44 40.51
CA CYS A 769 -36.15 8.38 41.34
C CYS A 769 -35.53 8.46 42.75
N SER A 770 -36.19 9.22 43.63
CA SER A 770 -35.72 9.43 45.02
C SER A 770 -35.86 8.18 45.90
N THR A 771 -36.77 7.28 45.53
CA THR A 771 -37.03 6.01 46.22
C THR A 771 -37.00 4.82 45.24
N PRO A 772 -35.81 4.40 44.77
CA PRO A 772 -35.69 3.34 43.77
C PRO A 772 -36.28 2.00 44.26
N PRO A 773 -37.14 1.32 43.48
CA PRO A 773 -37.84 0.10 43.90
C PRO A 773 -36.94 -1.15 43.83
N VAL A 774 -35.86 -1.18 44.61
CA VAL A 774 -34.84 -2.25 44.58
C VAL A 774 -35.39 -3.64 44.96
N ASP A 775 -36.48 -3.70 45.73
CA ASP A 775 -37.12 -4.94 46.15
C ASP A 775 -37.89 -5.63 45.01
N ARG A 776 -38.18 -4.91 43.93
CA ARG A 776 -38.79 -5.46 42.71
C ARG A 776 -37.80 -6.23 41.84
N LEU A 777 -36.49 -6.02 42.05
CA LEU A 777 -35.45 -6.66 41.25
C LEU A 777 -35.20 -8.09 41.72
N ILE A 778 -35.46 -9.04 40.84
CA ILE A 778 -35.09 -10.44 41.02
C ILE A 778 -33.61 -10.59 40.70
N GLU A 779 -32.81 -11.11 41.64
CA GLU A 779 -31.42 -11.46 41.39
C GLU A 779 -31.36 -12.62 40.40
N TRP A 780 -30.87 -12.35 39.19
CA TRP A 780 -31.05 -13.26 38.06
C TRP A 780 -29.83 -14.12 37.80
N ASN A 781 -28.65 -13.50 37.68
CA ASN A 781 -27.37 -14.20 37.49
C ASN A 781 -26.18 -13.26 37.74
N THR A 782 -24.98 -13.81 37.97
CA THR A 782 -23.74 -13.01 37.97
C THR A 782 -22.79 -13.56 36.91
N TRP A 783 -22.36 -12.68 36.00
CA TRP A 783 -21.42 -13.02 34.93
C TRP A 783 -20.08 -12.32 35.13
N LEU A 784 -19.00 -13.03 34.88
CA LEU A 784 -17.66 -12.45 34.82
C LEU A 784 -17.12 -12.55 33.39
N THR A 785 -16.65 -11.42 32.85
CA THR A 785 -15.98 -11.41 31.55
C THR A 785 -14.73 -12.31 31.59
N PRO A 786 -14.50 -13.16 30.57
CA PRO A 786 -13.32 -14.03 30.50
C PRO A 786 -11.99 -13.26 30.58
N SER A 787 -10.92 -13.90 31.06
CA SER A 787 -9.59 -13.28 31.18
C SER A 787 -8.93 -12.93 29.85
N SER A 788 -9.46 -13.46 28.74
CA SER A 788 -9.03 -13.11 27.37
C SER A 788 -9.32 -11.66 26.99
N TYR A 789 -10.21 -10.98 27.72
CA TYR A 789 -10.54 -9.57 27.50
C TYR A 789 -9.70 -8.67 28.42
N LYS A 790 -9.16 -7.58 27.85
CA LYS A 790 -8.38 -6.59 28.61
C LYS A 790 -9.19 -5.87 29.68
N GLN A 791 -10.46 -5.58 29.39
CA GLN A 791 -11.42 -5.02 30.35
C GLN A 791 -12.34 -6.14 30.81
N ARG A 792 -12.46 -6.32 32.12
CA ARG A 792 -13.30 -7.35 32.72
C ARG A 792 -14.34 -6.72 33.63
N TYR A 793 -15.56 -7.18 33.51
CA TYR A 793 -16.69 -6.73 34.30
C TYR A 793 -17.28 -7.93 35.04
N MET A 794 -17.47 -7.76 36.35
CA MET A 794 -18.31 -8.66 37.14
C MET A 794 -19.70 -8.05 37.18
N THR A 795 -20.57 -8.56 36.31
CA THR A 795 -21.88 -7.98 36.02
C THR A 795 -22.96 -8.76 36.75
N SER A 796 -23.65 -8.11 37.67
CA SER A 796 -24.86 -8.63 38.30
C SER A 796 -26.06 -8.34 37.41
N PHE A 797 -26.71 -9.39 36.95
CA PHE A 797 -27.94 -9.32 36.17
C PHE A 797 -29.14 -9.37 37.10
N PHE A 798 -30.06 -8.43 36.90
CA PHE A 798 -31.33 -8.36 37.59
C PHE A 798 -32.47 -8.52 36.58
N LEU A 799 -33.57 -9.11 37.01
CA LEU A 799 -34.78 -9.23 36.19
C LEU A 799 -35.90 -8.44 36.87
N VAL A 800 -36.65 -7.70 36.07
CA VAL A 800 -37.81 -6.95 36.52
C VAL A 800 -38.97 -7.12 35.54
N GLN A 801 -40.18 -7.12 36.08
CA GLN A 801 -41.40 -7.28 35.29
C GLN A 801 -42.20 -6.00 35.26
N THR A 802 -42.45 -5.48 34.06
CA THR A 802 -43.26 -4.28 33.84
C THR A 802 -44.61 -4.61 33.23
N ASP A 803 -45.60 -3.77 33.47
CA ASP A 803 -46.92 -3.89 32.87
C ASP A 803 -46.89 -3.23 31.48
N GLY A 804 -47.23 -3.99 30.44
CA GLY A 804 -47.17 -3.50 29.06
C GLY A 804 -45.76 -3.35 28.49
N GLU A 805 -45.64 -2.56 27.43
CA GLU A 805 -44.40 -2.25 26.72
C GLU A 805 -44.25 -0.72 26.69
N PRO A 806 -43.79 -0.09 27.77
CA PRO A 806 -43.73 1.37 27.87
C PRO A 806 -42.82 1.96 26.78
N GLU A 807 -43.15 3.20 26.37
CA GLU A 807 -42.39 3.92 25.35
C GLU A 807 -41.02 4.34 25.90
N VAL A 808 -39.99 4.08 25.11
CA VAL A 808 -38.59 4.21 25.50
C VAL A 808 -37.95 5.39 24.75
N ARG A 809 -37.23 6.24 25.49
CA ARG A 809 -36.34 7.26 24.93
C ARG A 809 -34.90 6.76 25.03
N MET A 810 -34.44 6.15 23.94
CA MET A 810 -33.12 5.55 23.85
C MET A 810 -32.01 6.62 23.82
N CYS A 811 -30.87 6.33 24.44
CA CYS A 811 -29.65 7.12 24.28
C CYS A 811 -28.97 6.87 22.91
N GLU A 812 -29.14 7.80 21.96
CA GLU A 812 -28.57 7.71 20.60
C GLU A 812 -27.03 7.84 20.54
N LYS A 813 -26.38 8.26 21.63
CA LYS A 813 -24.90 8.34 21.71
C LYS A 813 -24.26 6.94 21.71
N GLU A 814 -24.92 5.95 22.33
CA GLU A 814 -24.36 4.60 22.53
C GLU A 814 -25.11 3.50 21.77
N MET A 815 -26.42 3.68 21.59
CA MET A 815 -27.32 2.70 21.00
C MET A 815 -27.86 3.20 19.66
N SER A 816 -28.11 2.28 18.74
CA SER A 816 -28.61 2.57 17.40
C SER A 816 -30.11 2.33 17.24
N HIS A 817 -30.63 1.29 17.90
CA HIS A 817 -32.05 0.91 17.85
C HIS A 817 -32.42 0.18 19.15
N TYR A 818 -33.70 0.18 19.51
CA TYR A 818 -34.25 -0.66 20.56
C TYR A 818 -35.44 -1.46 20.03
N LEU A 819 -35.76 -2.57 20.69
CA LEU A 819 -37.02 -3.27 20.46
C LEU A 819 -37.48 -4.06 21.69
N TRP A 820 -38.79 -4.23 21.82
CA TRP A 820 -39.39 -5.27 22.63
C TRP A 820 -39.35 -6.58 21.83
N ALA A 821 -38.38 -7.44 22.14
CA ALA A 821 -38.11 -8.65 21.41
C ALA A 821 -38.85 -9.85 22.00
N ASP A 822 -39.44 -10.69 21.15
CA ASP A 822 -39.75 -12.07 21.53
C ASP A 822 -38.43 -12.84 21.73
N PRO A 823 -38.14 -13.37 22.93
CA PRO A 823 -36.93 -14.13 23.19
C PRO A 823 -36.68 -15.28 22.21
N LYS A 824 -37.73 -16.01 21.78
CA LYS A 824 -37.59 -17.15 20.88
C LYS A 824 -37.15 -16.70 19.48
N GLU A 825 -37.74 -15.62 18.98
CA GLU A 825 -37.38 -15.07 17.68
C GLU A 825 -35.97 -14.47 17.69
N CYS A 826 -35.58 -13.81 18.79
CA CYS A 826 -34.23 -13.29 18.95
C CYS A 826 -33.17 -14.40 18.89
N LEU A 827 -33.41 -15.52 19.59
CA LEU A 827 -32.55 -16.70 19.55
C LEU A 827 -32.50 -17.33 18.15
N ARG A 828 -33.64 -17.41 17.45
CA ARG A 828 -33.71 -17.90 16.06
C ARG A 828 -32.81 -17.06 15.13
N LYS A 829 -32.96 -15.74 15.16
CA LYS A 829 -32.14 -14.81 14.37
C LYS A 829 -30.65 -14.88 14.73
N ALA A 830 -30.33 -15.13 16.00
CA ALA A 830 -28.94 -15.25 16.43
C ALA A 830 -28.29 -16.55 15.93
N SER A 831 -29.07 -17.63 15.85
CA SER A 831 -28.62 -18.92 15.30
C SER A 831 -28.32 -18.87 13.79
N THR A 832 -29.04 -18.02 13.04
CA THR A 832 -28.80 -17.77 11.61
C THR A 832 -27.73 -16.72 11.35
N GLY A 833 -27.31 -15.98 12.37
CA GLY A 833 -26.32 -14.89 12.27
C GLY A 833 -26.89 -13.55 11.84
N GLU A 834 -28.23 -13.40 11.81
CA GLU A 834 -28.92 -12.13 11.53
C GLU A 834 -28.73 -11.12 12.66
N VAL A 835 -28.59 -11.58 13.91
CA VAL A 835 -28.27 -10.74 15.07
C VAL A 835 -27.08 -11.31 15.85
N ILE A 836 -26.35 -10.43 16.53
CA ILE A 836 -25.20 -10.79 17.36
C ILE A 836 -25.64 -10.79 18.83
N LEU A 837 -25.58 -11.97 19.47
CA LEU A 837 -25.87 -12.13 20.90
C LEU A 837 -24.61 -12.62 21.62
N PRO A 838 -24.02 -11.80 22.50
CA PRO A 838 -22.92 -12.25 23.34
C PRO A 838 -23.37 -13.29 24.38
N PRO A 839 -22.41 -13.93 25.10
CA PRO A 839 -22.70 -15.10 25.92
C PRO A 839 -23.77 -14.91 27.01
N PRO A 840 -23.75 -13.82 27.80
CA PRO A 840 -24.83 -13.58 28.75
C PRO A 840 -26.19 -13.47 28.05
N GLN A 841 -26.28 -12.73 26.94
CA GLN A 841 -27.55 -12.45 26.27
C GLN A 841 -28.19 -13.71 25.69
N VAL A 842 -27.44 -14.55 24.98
CA VAL A 842 -28.00 -15.80 24.44
C VAL A 842 -28.43 -16.75 25.56
N TYR A 843 -27.67 -16.81 26.66
CA TYR A 843 -27.97 -17.68 27.79
C TYR A 843 -29.22 -17.24 28.53
N GLU A 844 -29.31 -15.95 28.86
CA GLU A 844 -30.46 -15.42 29.61
C GLU A 844 -31.74 -15.40 28.78
N LEU A 845 -31.67 -15.05 27.48
CA LEU A 845 -32.83 -15.17 26.59
C LEU A 845 -33.31 -16.62 26.46
N SER A 846 -32.39 -17.60 26.43
CA SER A 846 -32.75 -19.02 26.40
C SER A 846 -33.54 -19.43 27.64
N ARG A 847 -33.08 -19.03 28.83
CA ARG A 847 -33.79 -19.27 30.10
C ARG A 847 -35.18 -18.62 30.10
N ILE A 848 -35.28 -17.37 29.69
CA ILE A 848 -36.55 -16.61 29.72
C ILE A 848 -37.53 -17.18 28.70
N SER A 849 -37.07 -17.54 27.49
CA SER A 849 -37.93 -18.07 26.40
C SER A 849 -38.68 -19.36 26.75
N GLN A 850 -38.22 -20.07 27.79
CA GLN A 850 -38.75 -21.37 28.23
C GLN A 850 -39.40 -21.30 29.61
N THR A 851 -39.43 -20.13 30.23
CA THR A 851 -40.02 -19.93 31.56
C THR A 851 -41.26 -19.06 31.43
N PRO A 852 -42.45 -19.52 31.87
CA PRO A 852 -43.62 -18.65 32.00
C PRO A 852 -43.30 -17.42 32.86
N CYS A 853 -43.79 -16.25 32.50
CA CYS A 853 -43.45 -14.99 33.16
C CYS A 853 -43.71 -15.05 34.68
N GLU A 854 -44.78 -15.69 35.11
CA GLU A 854 -45.17 -15.82 36.51
C GLU A 854 -44.16 -16.65 37.32
N LYS A 855 -43.39 -17.52 36.66
CA LYS A 855 -42.43 -18.43 37.30
C LYS A 855 -40.99 -17.92 37.25
N LEU A 856 -40.71 -16.80 36.59
CA LEU A 856 -39.35 -16.26 36.47
C LEU A 856 -38.68 -16.09 37.84
N HIS A 857 -39.39 -15.59 38.85
CA HIS A 857 -38.85 -15.40 40.19
C HIS A 857 -38.30 -16.67 40.87
N LEU A 858 -38.71 -17.87 40.42
CA LEU A 858 -38.25 -19.15 40.97
C LEU A 858 -36.87 -19.57 40.46
N HIS A 859 -36.36 -18.94 39.41
CA HIS A 859 -35.21 -19.44 38.65
C HIS A 859 -33.95 -18.58 38.79
N GLY A 860 -33.92 -17.56 39.65
CA GLY A 860 -32.72 -16.73 39.89
C GLY A 860 -31.51 -17.53 40.36
N ASN A 861 -30.31 -17.19 39.88
CA ASN A 861 -29.05 -17.80 40.32
C ASN A 861 -28.23 -16.81 41.17
N THR A 862 -28.14 -17.11 42.46
CA THR A 862 -27.33 -16.35 43.44
C THR A 862 -26.10 -17.11 43.92
N THR A 863 -25.92 -18.37 43.48
CA THR A 863 -24.93 -19.30 44.06
C THR A 863 -23.64 -19.38 43.25
N HIS A 864 -23.74 -19.25 41.92
CA HIS A 864 -22.61 -19.46 41.02
C HIS A 864 -22.38 -18.26 40.10
N VAL A 865 -21.12 -17.85 39.96
CA VAL A 865 -20.67 -16.89 38.96
C VAL A 865 -20.38 -17.60 37.65
N LEU A 866 -21.03 -17.19 36.57
CA LEU A 866 -20.76 -17.71 35.23
C LEU A 866 -19.59 -16.95 34.59
N CYS A 867 -18.46 -17.63 34.43
CA CYS A 867 -17.29 -17.11 33.72
C CYS A 867 -16.98 -18.06 32.55
N PRO A 868 -17.23 -17.63 31.29
CA PRO A 868 -16.87 -18.44 30.13
C PRO A 868 -15.37 -18.69 30.03
N GLN A 869 -14.98 -19.92 29.68
CA GLN A 869 -13.62 -20.26 29.30
C GLN A 869 -13.56 -20.42 27.78
N HIS A 870 -12.76 -19.57 27.12
CA HIS A 870 -12.65 -19.54 25.66
C HIS A 870 -11.82 -20.72 25.15
N VAL A 871 -12.40 -21.49 24.23
CA VAL A 871 -11.73 -22.57 23.50
C VAL A 871 -11.87 -22.31 21.99
N SER A 872 -10.76 -22.07 21.30
CA SER A 872 -10.73 -21.90 19.85
C SER A 872 -10.70 -23.25 19.14
N TRP A 873 -11.45 -23.33 18.03
CA TRP A 873 -11.40 -24.50 17.15
C TRP A 873 -10.08 -24.52 16.35
N PRO A 874 -9.61 -25.69 15.87
CA PRO A 874 -8.36 -25.80 15.11
C PRO A 874 -8.27 -24.89 13.88
N ASP A 875 -9.40 -24.68 13.20
CA ASP A 875 -9.56 -23.86 11.99
C ASP A 875 -9.68 -22.35 12.26
N GLU A 876 -9.77 -21.95 13.54
CA GLU A 876 -9.96 -20.58 14.02
C GLU A 876 -11.19 -19.86 13.44
N GLN A 877 -12.15 -20.62 12.90
CA GLN A 877 -13.41 -20.06 12.40
C GLN A 877 -14.46 -19.96 13.49
N LYS A 878 -14.36 -20.81 14.53
CA LYS A 878 -15.30 -20.89 15.64
C LYS A 878 -14.61 -20.79 17.00
N ILE A 879 -15.39 -20.33 17.97
CA ILE A 879 -15.04 -20.33 19.40
C ILE A 879 -16.13 -21.03 20.20
N THR A 880 -15.71 -21.77 21.21
CA THR A 880 -16.56 -22.43 22.20
C THR A 880 -16.31 -21.79 23.56
N ASN A 881 -17.40 -21.33 24.18
CA ASN A 881 -17.42 -20.75 25.51
C ASN A 881 -17.90 -21.80 26.50
N VAL A 882 -16.97 -22.42 27.20
CA VAL A 882 -17.24 -23.48 28.18
C VAL A 882 -17.69 -22.85 29.50
N LEU A 883 -18.80 -23.34 30.06
CA LEU A 883 -19.42 -22.84 31.30
C LEU A 883 -19.30 -23.87 32.44
N PRO A 884 -19.47 -23.47 33.71
CA PRO A 884 -19.38 -24.38 34.86
C PRO A 884 -20.32 -25.59 34.73
N GLY A 885 -19.80 -26.78 34.96
CA GLY A 885 -20.54 -28.05 34.84
C GLY A 885 -20.36 -28.78 33.51
N ASP A 886 -19.68 -28.16 32.53
CA ASP A 886 -19.18 -28.86 31.34
C ASP A 886 -17.95 -29.72 31.69
N HIS A 887 -17.81 -30.88 31.07
CA HIS A 887 -16.67 -31.77 31.27
C HIS A 887 -15.31 -31.18 30.85
N LEU A 888 -15.29 -30.14 29.99
CA LEU A 888 -14.09 -29.41 29.60
C LEU A 888 -13.79 -28.20 30.49
N TYR A 889 -14.63 -27.92 31.50
CA TYR A 889 -14.47 -26.75 32.36
C TYR A 889 -13.38 -26.98 33.41
N ILE A 890 -12.38 -26.10 33.44
CA ILE A 890 -11.28 -26.19 34.42
C ILE A 890 -11.73 -25.48 35.71
N THR A 891 -11.79 -26.21 36.82
CA THR A 891 -12.24 -25.70 38.13
C THR A 891 -11.14 -24.93 38.87
N GLU A 892 -9.89 -25.32 38.68
CA GLU A 892 -8.71 -24.61 39.20
C GLU A 892 -8.57 -23.26 38.51
N ASP A 893 -8.35 -22.18 39.27
CA ASP A 893 -8.26 -20.80 38.75
C ASP A 893 -9.36 -20.44 37.70
N LYS A 894 -10.58 -20.93 37.94
CA LYS A 894 -11.70 -20.93 36.98
C LYS A 894 -12.03 -19.59 36.33
N PHE A 895 -11.64 -18.48 36.97
CA PHE A 895 -11.87 -17.12 36.49
C PHE A 895 -10.71 -16.54 35.67
N ASN A 896 -9.52 -17.15 35.64
CA ASN A 896 -8.36 -16.60 34.93
C ASN A 896 -7.80 -17.52 33.85
N GLN A 897 -8.52 -18.59 33.50
CA GLN A 897 -8.12 -19.52 32.46
C GLN A 897 -7.82 -18.82 31.12
N PRO A 898 -6.61 -18.96 30.55
CA PRO A 898 -6.28 -18.37 29.27
C PRO A 898 -7.08 -19.03 28.14
N PRO A 899 -7.21 -18.37 26.95
CA PRO A 899 -7.75 -19.02 25.77
C PRO A 899 -7.03 -20.34 25.48
N ARG A 900 -7.80 -21.42 25.30
CA ARG A 900 -7.27 -22.75 24.96
C ARG A 900 -7.56 -23.07 23.50
N LYS A 901 -6.74 -23.93 22.90
CA LYS A 901 -6.99 -24.54 21.58
C LYS A 901 -7.01 -26.04 21.79
N LEU A 902 -8.10 -26.70 21.38
CA LEU A 902 -8.28 -28.14 21.54
C LEU A 902 -8.51 -28.78 20.16
N PRO A 903 -8.18 -30.07 19.97
CA PRO A 903 -8.47 -30.77 18.71
C PRO A 903 -9.98 -30.95 18.50
N LEU A 904 -10.39 -31.13 17.24
CA LEU A 904 -11.81 -31.19 16.87
C LEU A 904 -12.55 -32.32 17.60
N GLU A 905 -11.90 -33.46 17.77
CA GLU A 905 -12.42 -34.66 18.45
C GLU A 905 -12.77 -34.41 19.92
N GLU A 906 -12.03 -33.52 20.59
CA GLU A 906 -12.26 -33.16 22.00
C GLU A 906 -13.28 -32.04 22.16
N ILE A 907 -13.32 -31.09 21.21
CA ILE A 907 -14.25 -29.94 21.27
C ILE A 907 -15.67 -30.36 20.89
N GLN A 908 -15.85 -31.33 20.00
CA GLN A 908 -17.17 -31.71 19.52
C GLN A 908 -18.12 -32.07 20.67
N VAL A 909 -19.37 -31.61 20.57
CA VAL A 909 -20.39 -31.90 21.59
C VAL A 909 -20.73 -33.39 21.56
N ASP A 910 -20.49 -34.07 22.67
CA ASP A 910 -20.79 -35.49 22.89
C ASP A 910 -22.08 -35.62 23.71
N PRO A 911 -23.17 -36.20 23.18
CA PRO A 911 -24.45 -36.37 23.86
C PRO A 911 -24.39 -37.15 25.17
N HIS A 912 -23.33 -37.91 25.43
CA HIS A 912 -23.18 -38.73 26.64
C HIS A 912 -22.34 -38.06 27.74
N LYS A 913 -21.60 -37.01 27.42
CA LYS A 913 -20.79 -36.27 28.41
C LYS A 913 -21.57 -35.08 29.00
N PRO A 914 -21.28 -34.67 30.25
CA PRO A 914 -21.77 -33.42 30.81
C PRO A 914 -21.36 -32.23 29.94
N THR A 915 -22.33 -31.50 29.39
CA THR A 915 -22.07 -30.38 28.47
C THR A 915 -22.84 -29.15 28.90
N HIS A 916 -22.14 -28.02 29.03
CA HIS A 916 -22.66 -26.70 29.34
C HIS A 916 -21.81 -25.64 28.62
N ARG A 917 -22.14 -25.31 27.38
CA ARG A 917 -21.31 -24.38 26.59
C ARG A 917 -22.07 -23.73 25.44
N ALA A 918 -21.53 -22.62 24.95
CA ALA A 918 -22.04 -21.90 23.79
C ALA A 918 -21.00 -21.81 22.67
N GLU A 919 -21.39 -22.06 21.43
CA GLU A 919 -20.55 -22.00 20.23
C GLU A 919 -20.89 -20.77 19.39
N TYR A 920 -19.87 -20.15 18.79
CA TYR A 920 -20.01 -18.98 17.93
C TYR A 920 -19.01 -18.99 16.78
N LYS A 921 -19.30 -18.22 15.74
CA LYS A 921 -18.33 -17.83 14.71
C LYS A 921 -17.44 -16.68 15.20
N VAL A 922 -16.19 -16.66 14.75
CA VAL A 922 -15.20 -15.61 15.10
C VAL A 922 -15.42 -14.33 14.29
N LYS A 923 -15.93 -14.43 13.05
CA LYS A 923 -16.16 -13.30 12.15
C LYS A 923 -17.53 -13.38 11.45
N PRO A 924 -18.48 -12.46 11.73
CA PRO A 924 -18.46 -11.49 12.83
C PRO A 924 -18.51 -12.20 14.20
N LEU A 925 -17.84 -11.62 15.22
CA LEU A 925 -17.70 -12.22 16.55
C LEU A 925 -19.08 -12.39 17.21
N TYR A 926 -19.33 -13.56 17.81
CA TYR A 926 -20.60 -13.94 18.45
C TYR A 926 -21.80 -14.10 17.50
N SER A 927 -21.56 -14.26 16.20
CA SER A 927 -22.62 -14.64 15.25
C SER A 927 -22.80 -16.16 15.17
N MET A 928 -23.94 -16.60 14.64
CA MET A 928 -24.33 -18.00 14.46
C MET A 928 -24.24 -18.79 15.77
N CYS A 929 -24.93 -18.31 16.80
CA CYS A 929 -24.81 -18.88 18.13
C CYS A 929 -25.53 -20.24 18.26
N LYS A 930 -24.92 -21.15 19.02
CA LYS A 930 -25.55 -22.41 19.46
C LYS A 930 -25.28 -22.62 20.94
N LEU A 931 -26.28 -23.03 21.70
CA LEU A 931 -26.17 -23.25 23.14
C LEU A 931 -26.50 -24.70 23.47
N TYR A 932 -25.71 -25.33 24.34
CA TYR A 932 -25.86 -26.73 24.72
C TYR A 932 -25.86 -26.89 26.24
N MET A 933 -26.83 -27.64 26.76
CA MET A 933 -26.95 -27.98 28.18
C MET A 933 -27.55 -29.39 28.34
N HIS A 934 -26.76 -30.35 28.80
CA HIS A 934 -27.25 -31.70 29.14
C HIS A 934 -26.27 -32.46 30.05
N ASN A 935 -26.78 -33.50 30.71
CA ASN A 935 -26.01 -34.42 31.57
C ASN A 935 -25.19 -33.75 32.68
N LEU A 936 -25.60 -32.58 33.17
CA LEU A 936 -24.88 -31.92 34.26
C LEU A 936 -24.92 -32.76 35.54
N ALA A 937 -23.81 -32.75 36.29
CA ALA A 937 -23.71 -33.38 37.59
C ALA A 937 -24.74 -32.80 38.58
N PRO A 938 -25.20 -33.56 39.59
CA PRO A 938 -26.24 -33.13 40.53
C PRO A 938 -26.01 -31.75 41.16
N GLU A 939 -24.76 -31.44 41.51
CA GLU A 939 -24.35 -30.14 42.07
C GLU A 939 -24.70 -28.94 41.18
N TYR A 940 -24.47 -29.06 39.86
CA TYR A 940 -24.79 -28.01 38.89
C TYR A 940 -26.24 -28.10 38.40
N ARG A 941 -26.79 -29.31 38.31
CA ARG A 941 -28.18 -29.55 37.90
C ARG A 941 -29.19 -28.90 38.86
N ASN A 942 -28.90 -28.96 40.16
CA ASN A 942 -29.77 -28.38 41.19
C ASN A 942 -29.57 -26.87 41.33
N SER A 943 -28.39 -26.35 40.95
CA SER A 943 -28.04 -24.93 41.13
C SER A 943 -28.37 -24.05 39.92
N PHE A 944 -28.32 -24.61 38.70
CA PHE A 944 -28.65 -23.89 37.48
C PHE A 944 -30.08 -24.20 37.02
N HIS A 945 -30.77 -23.19 36.51
CA HIS A 945 -32.04 -23.40 35.81
C HIS A 945 -31.79 -24.30 34.58
N GLN A 946 -32.42 -25.48 34.58
CA GLN A 946 -32.35 -26.41 33.47
C GLN A 946 -33.36 -26.00 32.40
N PHE A 947 -32.89 -25.76 31.18
CA PHE A 947 -33.72 -25.44 30.03
C PHE A 947 -33.34 -26.34 28.84
N GLU A 948 -34.27 -26.56 27.93
CA GLU A 948 -34.06 -27.42 26.78
C GLU A 948 -33.21 -26.73 25.72
N THR A 949 -32.21 -27.46 25.22
CA THR A 949 -31.40 -27.05 24.08
C THR A 949 -31.55 -28.07 22.96
N GLN A 950 -31.21 -27.69 21.72
CA GLN A 950 -31.20 -28.62 20.58
C GLN A 950 -30.12 -29.73 20.70
N SER A 951 -29.39 -29.80 21.83
CA SER A 951 -28.37 -30.81 22.10
C SER A 951 -28.87 -32.24 22.02
N LYS A 952 -30.14 -32.50 22.32
CA LYS A 952 -30.73 -33.86 22.27
C LYS A 952 -30.95 -34.36 20.83
N GLN A 953 -30.83 -33.49 19.81
CA GLN A 953 -30.94 -33.84 18.40
C GLN A 953 -29.58 -34.23 17.77
N LEU A 954 -28.50 -34.20 18.55
CA LEU A 954 -27.16 -34.62 18.13
C LEU A 954 -26.90 -36.12 18.33
N ALA A 955 -27.89 -36.87 18.83
CA ALA A 955 -27.83 -38.31 19.06
C ALA A 955 -28.08 -39.13 17.80
#